data_AF-A0A1S9DT57-F1
#
_entry.id   AF-A0A1S9DT57-F1
#
_cell.length_a   1.000
_cell.length_b   1.000
_cell.length_c   1.000
_cell.angle_alpha   90.00
_cell.angle_beta   90.00
_cell.angle_gamma   90.00
#
_symmetry.space_group_name_H-M   'P 1'
#
loop_
_entity.id
_entity.type
_entity.pdbx_description
1 polymer ?
#
loop_
_entity_poly.entity_id
_entity_poly.type
_entity_poly.pdbx_seq_one_letter_code
_entity_poly.pdbx_strand_id
1 'polypeptide(L)'
;MASELDLTSTFIPSLYKPPALLPIARYRQNLLYLVDTYPVTIVVGQTGSGKTTQLPQYLDQAGWCADGKSIAVTQVSPNLSQSINTRLFGIKAKLLQPRRVAATTVAARVAEEMHCSVGEEVGYSIRFEDLTSASTRIKFLTDGMLLREALVDPLLSRYSVIMVDEAHERSLSTDILLGILKKILKRRPELRIVISSATLQAEDILHFFAGDQFQNETDSVEKGGDVGKIISLEGRIYPVDILFLNSPAENYVERAVKTVFDIHLQEAEGDILVFLTGREEIDLAVQLISERTAMLHPKAQALAPLPLYSGLPSDQQMYVFEPMPENTRKVIVSTNIAEASVTIDNISYVVDCGFAKLRAFDPSTGIETLTAVPISKAAAVQRAGRAGRTRPGKCFRLYTQQAYEQLLEATVPEIQRSNLAPVIMQLKALGIDNIVRFDFLTPPPAELVIRAFELLYSLGVVDDYAKLTKPLGMRMAELAVDPMMAKVLLSAESLNCLSEILSIAAMVSLQGSVWVQHEGDKKAAENSRRRFAVEEGDHLTYLNVYQAFITIGKKDPKWCRDNLLNYRSLQRAMSIRAQLKRYLERFGIRVDETPSLHHKADFRRYPENIQRCLTTGYFAHAAKMQSNGTFKSATGGLTLHAHPSSLMFNRKADWVIFHEILQTGEKTFIRDITKIEKGYLLDHCHGDDGHDHSNDITPALQSLLYSQIQFDSIVTLNETIPNAGAAIVRKTWAERLNDQPELESDADEQLLMYIPFTGQVKVHSLLIYTAPTPAAPKTLKLFKNRDDLDFATASELKPTQSVEIPQPVPGADVYDLPLNRAQWNATTSITLFFEGNWSDGNEDVTKVGYVGFKGQFMALNREPISFLYEAAANPSDHVAIQGVTGVGGRIMPGQ
;
A
#
# COMPACT_ATOMS: atom_id res chain seq x y z
N MET A 1 -26.33 40.16 -35.20
CA MET A 1 -24.92 40.21 -35.63
C MET A 1 -24.11 40.98 -34.60
N ALA A 2 -23.50 40.27 -33.65
CA ALA A 2 -22.35 40.68 -32.87
C ALA A 2 -21.80 39.37 -32.27
N SER A 3 -20.55 39.09 -32.61
CA SER A 3 -19.89 37.79 -32.62
C SER A 3 -19.69 37.14 -31.25
N GLU A 4 -20.04 35.85 -31.17
CA GLU A 4 -19.54 34.89 -30.20
C GLU A 4 -18.01 34.89 -30.21
N LEU A 5 -17.41 35.20 -29.05
CA LEU A 5 -15.97 35.11 -28.82
C LEU A 5 -15.65 33.72 -28.25
N ASP A 6 -14.88 32.96 -29.03
CA ASP A 6 -14.32 31.65 -28.75
C ASP A 6 -13.82 31.48 -27.30
N LEU A 7 -14.31 30.42 -26.65
CA LEU A 7 -14.05 30.07 -25.24
C LEU A 7 -13.08 28.88 -25.08
N THR A 8 -12.29 28.56 -26.11
CA THR A 8 -11.47 27.33 -26.15
C THR A 8 -10.05 27.58 -26.67
N SER A 9 -9.17 28.19 -25.86
CA SER A 9 -7.71 27.97 -25.95
C SER A 9 -6.99 28.77 -24.86
N THR A 10 -6.52 28.14 -23.80
CA THR A 10 -5.49 28.74 -22.94
C THR A 10 -4.13 28.24 -23.45
N PHE A 11 -3.71 28.79 -24.59
CA PHE A 11 -2.45 28.49 -25.27
C PHE A 11 -1.28 29.14 -24.51
N ILE A 12 -0.28 28.33 -24.11
CA ILE A 12 1.00 28.83 -23.56
C ILE A 12 2.09 28.50 -24.61
N PRO A 13 2.50 29.48 -25.45
CA PRO A 13 3.44 29.26 -26.55
C PRO A 13 4.79 28.67 -26.09
N SER A 14 5.24 28.98 -24.87
CA SER A 14 6.54 28.54 -24.34
C SER A 14 6.65 27.03 -24.09
N LEU A 15 5.53 26.32 -23.93
CA LEU A 15 5.51 24.85 -23.76
C LEU A 15 5.46 24.09 -25.09
N TYR A 16 5.36 24.79 -26.23
CA TYR A 16 5.20 24.16 -27.54
C TYR A 16 6.56 23.86 -28.19
N LYS A 17 7.01 22.61 -28.13
CA LYS A 17 8.00 22.08 -29.08
C LYS A 17 7.26 21.44 -30.27
N PRO A 18 7.52 21.86 -31.52
CA PRO A 18 6.96 21.21 -32.70
C PRO A 18 7.16 19.69 -32.65
N PRO A 19 6.12 18.87 -32.94
CA PRO A 19 6.22 17.41 -32.92
C PRO A 19 7.41 16.84 -33.69
N ALA A 20 7.75 17.45 -34.82
CA ALA A 20 8.88 17.06 -35.67
C ALA A 20 10.27 17.20 -35.01
N LEU A 21 10.39 18.01 -33.95
CA LEU A 21 11.64 18.22 -33.21
C LEU A 21 11.79 17.28 -32.00
N LEU A 22 10.77 16.49 -31.69
CA LEU A 22 10.83 15.53 -30.58
C LEU A 22 11.70 14.32 -30.97
N PRO A 23 12.50 13.76 -30.05
CA PRO A 23 13.37 12.61 -30.30
C PRO A 23 12.65 11.42 -30.97
N ILE A 24 11.39 11.15 -30.55
CA ILE A 24 10.60 10.03 -31.08
C ILE A 24 10.32 10.11 -32.58
N ALA A 25 10.32 11.32 -33.17
CA ALA A 25 10.01 11.51 -34.59
C ALA A 25 10.99 10.75 -35.51
N ARG A 26 12.26 10.65 -35.12
CA ARG A 26 13.30 9.92 -35.87
C ARG A 26 13.06 8.41 -35.91
N TYR A 27 12.35 7.88 -34.91
CA TYR A 27 12.13 6.46 -34.73
C TYR A 27 10.75 6.02 -35.21
N ARG A 28 9.96 6.90 -35.83
CA ARG A 28 8.57 6.62 -36.25
C ARG A 28 8.45 5.31 -37.03
N GLN A 29 9.25 5.12 -38.08
CA GLN A 29 9.15 3.93 -38.93
C GLN A 29 9.56 2.65 -38.16
N ASN A 30 10.62 2.73 -37.36
CA ASN A 30 11.10 1.61 -36.55
C ASN A 30 10.05 1.22 -35.50
N LEU A 31 9.40 2.19 -34.85
CA LEU A 31 8.34 1.95 -33.87
C LEU A 31 7.13 1.25 -34.51
N LEU A 32 6.68 1.71 -35.68
CA LEU A 32 5.57 1.08 -36.39
C LEU A 32 5.92 -0.35 -36.82
N TYR A 33 7.12 -0.58 -37.34
CA TYR A 33 7.61 -1.91 -37.68
C TYR A 33 7.61 -2.85 -36.47
N LEU A 34 8.14 -2.40 -35.33
CA LEU A 34 8.22 -3.22 -34.11
C LEU A 34 6.83 -3.56 -33.56
N VAL A 35 5.90 -2.60 -33.53
CA VAL A 35 4.53 -2.84 -33.06
C VAL A 35 3.76 -3.77 -33.99
N ASP A 36 4.02 -3.72 -35.30
CA ASP A 36 3.41 -4.64 -36.25
C ASP A 36 3.96 -6.08 -36.10
N THR A 37 5.28 -6.18 -35.96
CA THR A 37 6.03 -7.45 -35.92
C THR A 37 5.87 -8.18 -34.59
N TYR A 38 6.01 -7.48 -33.46
CA TYR A 38 6.09 -8.09 -32.14
C TYR A 38 4.84 -7.81 -31.31
N PRO A 39 4.27 -8.82 -30.62
CA PRO A 39 3.13 -8.63 -29.73
C PRO A 39 3.40 -7.62 -28.60
N VAL A 40 4.63 -7.58 -28.08
CA VAL A 40 5.04 -6.66 -27.01
C VAL A 40 6.21 -5.79 -27.46
N THR A 41 6.02 -4.46 -27.47
CA THR A 41 7.10 -3.50 -27.76
C THR A 41 7.39 -2.65 -26.54
N ILE A 42 8.64 -2.64 -26.07
CA ILE A 42 9.06 -1.83 -24.92
C ILE A 42 9.83 -0.61 -25.43
N VAL A 43 9.27 0.57 -25.19
CA VAL A 43 9.83 1.85 -25.63
C VAL A 43 10.51 2.51 -24.43
N VAL A 44 11.85 2.50 -24.45
CA VAL A 44 12.68 3.16 -23.44
C VAL A 44 13.02 4.55 -23.94
N GLY A 45 12.74 5.57 -23.14
CA GLY A 45 13.14 6.93 -23.47
C GLY A 45 12.81 7.90 -22.34
N GLN A 46 13.56 8.98 -22.25
CA GLN A 46 13.37 9.96 -21.19
C GLN A 46 12.03 10.71 -21.28
N THR A 47 11.57 11.31 -20.19
CA THR A 47 10.41 12.21 -20.22
C THR A 47 10.68 13.37 -21.19
N GLY A 48 9.66 13.76 -21.97
CA GLY A 48 9.78 14.82 -22.98
C GLY A 48 10.31 14.35 -24.34
N SER A 49 10.61 13.05 -24.49
CA SER A 49 10.96 12.46 -25.80
C SER A 49 9.78 12.34 -26.77
N GLY A 50 8.54 12.48 -26.28
CA GLY A 50 7.31 12.40 -27.07
C GLY A 50 6.60 11.04 -27.07
N LYS A 51 7.00 10.08 -26.20
CA LYS A 51 6.40 8.73 -26.11
C LYS A 51 4.88 8.76 -26.03
N THR A 52 4.36 9.41 -25.00
CA THR A 52 2.93 9.45 -24.68
C THR A 52 2.09 10.23 -25.69
N THR A 53 2.65 11.32 -26.24
CA THR A 53 1.89 12.21 -27.14
C THR A 53 1.90 11.74 -28.57
N GLN A 54 3.05 11.28 -29.09
CA GLN A 54 3.23 11.01 -30.53
C GLN A 54 2.95 9.58 -30.94
N LEU A 55 3.33 8.58 -30.11
CA LEU A 55 3.20 7.17 -30.50
C LEU A 55 1.73 6.76 -30.75
N PRO A 56 0.73 7.16 -29.92
CA PRO A 56 -0.67 6.86 -30.21
C PRO A 56 -1.15 7.45 -31.54
N GLN A 57 -0.68 8.66 -31.89
CA GLN A 57 -1.01 9.30 -33.16
C GLN A 57 -0.39 8.55 -34.35
N TYR A 58 0.84 8.07 -34.21
CA TYR A 58 1.48 7.26 -35.26
C TYR A 58 0.72 5.95 -35.51
N LEU A 59 0.22 5.33 -34.44
CA LEU A 59 -0.56 4.10 -34.52
C LEU A 59 -1.94 4.35 -35.16
N ASP A 60 -2.65 5.42 -34.79
CA ASP A 60 -3.92 5.82 -35.44
C ASP A 60 -3.71 6.05 -36.94
N GLN A 61 -2.67 6.81 -37.31
CA GLN A 61 -2.32 7.09 -38.71
C GLN A 61 -1.90 5.84 -39.50
N ALA A 62 -1.34 4.82 -38.82
CA ALA A 62 -0.97 3.55 -39.44
C ALA A 62 -2.16 2.59 -39.60
N GLY A 63 -3.36 2.98 -39.17
CA GLY A 63 -4.59 2.21 -39.39
C GLY A 63 -4.97 1.26 -38.25
N TRP A 64 -4.32 1.35 -37.07
CA TRP A 64 -4.66 0.50 -35.92
C TRP A 64 -6.07 0.74 -35.36
N CYS A 65 -6.74 1.82 -35.77
CA CYS A 65 -8.12 2.13 -35.43
C CYS A 65 -9.12 1.87 -36.59
N ALA A 66 -8.69 1.33 -37.73
CA ALA A 66 -9.50 1.22 -38.94
C ALA A 66 -10.72 0.29 -38.79
N ASP A 67 -10.61 -0.77 -37.98
CA ASP A 67 -11.69 -1.75 -37.75
C ASP A 67 -12.73 -1.30 -36.71
N GLY A 68 -12.75 -0.01 -36.36
CA GLY A 68 -13.59 0.54 -35.28
C GLY A 68 -13.07 0.21 -33.87
N LYS A 69 -11.89 -0.41 -33.76
CA LYS A 69 -11.14 -0.57 -32.50
C LYS A 69 -10.45 0.74 -32.12
N SER A 70 -10.17 0.89 -30.83
CA SER A 70 -9.47 2.06 -30.28
C SER A 70 -8.08 1.72 -29.75
N ILE A 71 -7.24 2.74 -29.58
CA ILE A 71 -5.98 2.68 -28.86
C ILE A 71 -6.22 3.14 -27.41
N ALA A 72 -5.86 2.30 -26.44
CA ALA A 72 -5.84 2.69 -25.03
C ALA A 72 -4.44 3.15 -24.64
N VAL A 73 -4.33 4.30 -23.99
CA VAL A 73 -3.07 4.79 -23.42
C VAL A 73 -3.27 4.99 -21.93
N THR A 74 -2.64 4.15 -21.13
CA THR A 74 -2.73 4.26 -19.69
C THR A 74 -1.80 5.35 -19.18
N GLN A 75 -2.20 6.00 -18.09
CA GLN A 75 -1.39 6.97 -17.36
C GLN A 75 -1.37 6.58 -15.89
N VAL A 76 -0.18 6.61 -15.29
CA VAL A 76 -0.02 6.33 -13.87
C VAL A 76 -0.65 7.47 -13.09
N SER A 77 -1.80 7.17 -12.49
CA SER A 77 -2.34 7.99 -11.42
C SER A 77 -1.87 7.38 -10.11
N PRO A 78 -1.04 8.07 -9.30
CA PRO A 78 -0.81 7.60 -7.95
C PRO A 78 -2.16 7.55 -7.23
N ASN A 79 -2.29 6.65 -6.26
CA ASN A 79 -3.37 6.67 -5.27
C ASN A 79 -3.31 7.92 -4.36
N LEU A 80 -2.71 9.03 -4.81
CA LEU A 80 -2.41 10.20 -4.01
C LEU A 80 -3.69 10.95 -3.62
N SER A 81 -4.12 10.64 -2.41
CA SER A 81 -5.12 11.34 -1.61
C SER A 81 -4.60 12.73 -1.24
N GLN A 82 -4.66 13.70 -2.14
CA GLN A 82 -4.63 15.14 -1.78
C GLN A 82 -4.96 16.02 -2.99
N SER A 83 -6.05 16.79 -2.87
CA SER A 83 -6.34 17.95 -3.72
C SER A 83 -6.53 19.16 -2.81
N ILE A 84 -5.89 20.29 -3.10
CA ILE A 84 -6.02 21.55 -2.32
C ILE A 84 -6.41 22.73 -3.24
N ASN A 85 -7.21 23.65 -2.67
CA ASN A 85 -7.82 24.88 -3.23
C ASN A 85 -6.79 26.02 -3.46
N THR A 86 -6.98 27.01 -4.35
CA THR A 86 -7.92 28.17 -4.25
C THR A 86 -7.85 29.05 -5.53
N ARG A 87 -8.69 30.11 -5.68
CA ARG A 87 -8.69 31.14 -6.76
C ARG A 87 -8.29 32.53 -6.24
N LEU A 88 -7.60 33.36 -7.06
CA LEU A 88 -7.86 34.79 -7.43
C LEU A 88 -6.61 35.32 -8.20
N PHE A 89 -6.61 35.64 -9.50
CA PHE A 89 -7.14 36.84 -10.19
C PHE A 89 -7.46 36.46 -11.65
N GLY A 90 -8.23 37.30 -12.35
CA GLY A 90 -8.85 36.97 -13.64
C GLY A 90 -7.90 36.66 -14.80
N ILE A 91 -7.46 35.41 -14.92
CA ILE A 91 -7.06 34.73 -16.16
C ILE A 91 -7.63 33.30 -16.07
N LYS A 92 -8.42 32.88 -17.07
CA LYS A 92 -8.99 31.53 -17.16
C LYS A 92 -7.90 30.51 -17.49
N ALA A 93 -7.14 30.07 -16.49
CA ALA A 93 -6.27 28.90 -16.57
C ALA A 93 -7.03 27.64 -16.09
N LYS A 94 -7.18 26.66 -16.98
CA LYS A 94 -7.81 25.36 -16.72
C LYS A 94 -6.75 24.43 -16.12
N LEU A 95 -6.98 24.02 -14.86
CA LEU A 95 -6.39 22.92 -14.06
C LEU A 95 -5.13 22.19 -14.60
N LEU A 96 -4.03 22.23 -13.84
CA LEU A 96 -2.93 21.25 -13.89
C LEU A 96 -2.70 20.65 -12.49
N GLN A 97 -2.80 19.32 -12.35
CA GLN A 97 -2.17 18.53 -11.27
C GLN A 97 -1.34 17.40 -11.90
N PRO A 98 -0.04 17.25 -11.62
CA PRO A 98 0.86 16.52 -12.52
C PRO A 98 0.57 15.03 -12.78
N ARG A 99 -0.17 14.31 -11.91
CA ARG A 99 -0.31 12.84 -12.06
C ARG A 99 -1.73 12.28 -12.21
N ARG A 100 -2.78 12.94 -11.70
CA ARG A 100 -4.18 12.61 -12.07
C ARG A 100 -4.64 13.31 -13.34
N VAL A 101 -4.05 14.46 -13.65
CA VAL A 101 -4.39 15.27 -14.81
C VAL A 101 -3.59 14.80 -16.03
N ALA A 102 -2.55 13.97 -15.88
CA ALA A 102 -1.78 13.44 -17.01
C ALA A 102 -2.67 12.90 -18.14
N ALA A 103 -3.65 12.02 -17.84
CA ALA A 103 -4.59 11.54 -18.84
C ALA A 103 -5.42 12.67 -19.48
N THR A 104 -5.90 13.64 -18.70
CA THR A 104 -6.74 14.74 -19.19
C THR A 104 -5.96 15.82 -19.95
N THR A 105 -4.74 16.18 -19.52
CA THR A 105 -3.88 17.18 -20.19
C THR A 105 -3.23 16.60 -21.42
N VAL A 106 -2.78 15.34 -21.37
CA VAL A 106 -2.28 14.65 -22.56
C VAL A 106 -3.41 14.48 -23.56
N ALA A 107 -4.61 14.08 -23.14
CA ALA A 107 -5.76 14.02 -24.06
C ALA A 107 -6.08 15.39 -24.67
N ALA A 108 -6.11 16.46 -23.88
CA ALA A 108 -6.32 17.81 -24.39
C ALA A 108 -5.23 18.25 -25.36
N ARG A 109 -3.98 17.90 -25.07
CA ARG A 109 -2.83 18.21 -25.92
C ARG A 109 -2.88 17.46 -27.25
N VAL A 110 -3.17 16.16 -27.21
CA VAL A 110 -3.25 15.32 -28.42
C VAL A 110 -4.48 15.69 -29.25
N ALA A 111 -5.60 16.04 -28.61
CA ALA A 111 -6.77 16.56 -29.31
C ALA A 111 -6.45 17.85 -30.08
N GLU A 112 -5.71 18.77 -29.46
CA GLU A 112 -5.23 20.00 -30.11
C GLU A 112 -4.28 19.70 -31.28
N GLU A 113 -3.31 18.80 -31.11
CA GLU A 113 -2.38 18.38 -32.18
C GLU A 113 -3.09 17.68 -33.34
N MET A 114 -4.18 16.96 -33.06
CA MET A 114 -5.03 16.32 -34.07
C MET A 114 -6.16 17.22 -34.60
N HIS A 115 -6.24 18.47 -34.14
CA HIS A 115 -7.29 19.43 -34.52
C HIS A 115 -8.73 18.92 -34.26
N CYS A 116 -8.96 18.24 -33.14
CA CYS A 116 -10.29 17.78 -32.71
C CYS A 116 -10.64 18.25 -31.29
N SER A 117 -11.92 18.15 -30.90
CA SER A 117 -12.33 18.44 -29.53
C SER A 117 -12.16 17.24 -28.62
N VAL A 118 -11.76 17.46 -27.37
CA VAL A 118 -11.69 16.38 -26.37
C VAL A 118 -13.08 15.78 -26.16
N GLY A 119 -13.18 14.46 -26.29
CA GLY A 119 -14.43 13.69 -26.24
C GLY A 119 -14.87 13.19 -27.62
N GLU A 120 -14.29 13.69 -28.72
CA GLU A 120 -14.55 13.23 -30.09
C GLU A 120 -13.60 12.09 -30.45
N GLU A 121 -12.60 12.33 -31.33
CA GLU A 121 -11.62 11.32 -31.76
C GLU A 121 -10.59 11.00 -30.66
N VAL A 122 -10.29 11.99 -29.83
CA VAL A 122 -9.42 11.86 -28.65
C VAL A 122 -10.25 12.10 -27.40
N GLY A 123 -10.22 11.16 -26.46
CA GLY A 123 -10.99 11.25 -25.21
C GLY A 123 -10.21 10.74 -24.01
N TYR A 124 -10.78 10.90 -22.82
CA TYR A 124 -10.20 10.35 -21.60
C TYR A 124 -11.23 9.72 -20.66
N SER A 125 -10.76 8.78 -19.82
CA SER A 125 -11.56 8.20 -18.75
C SER A 125 -10.75 8.05 -17.48
N ILE A 126 -11.18 8.72 -16.43
CA ILE A 126 -10.60 8.67 -15.09
C ILE A 126 -11.68 8.31 -14.07
N ARG A 127 -11.28 7.97 -12.84
CA ARG A 127 -12.25 7.62 -11.80
C ARG A 127 -13.23 8.77 -11.54
N PHE A 128 -14.52 8.48 -11.77
CA PHE A 128 -15.67 9.38 -11.64
C PHE A 128 -15.83 10.46 -12.72
N GLU A 129 -15.10 10.36 -13.83
CA GLU A 129 -15.20 11.28 -14.96
C GLU A 129 -14.79 10.58 -16.27
N ASP A 130 -15.72 10.49 -17.22
CA ASP A 130 -15.49 9.89 -18.54
C ASP A 130 -15.94 10.88 -19.61
N LEU A 131 -15.00 11.29 -20.47
CA LEU A 131 -15.24 12.16 -21.61
C LEU A 131 -14.78 11.41 -22.87
N THR A 132 -15.59 10.44 -23.27
CA THR A 132 -15.43 9.66 -24.49
C THR A 132 -16.76 9.55 -25.25
N SER A 133 -16.68 9.22 -26.53
CA SER A 133 -17.82 9.00 -27.40
C SER A 133 -17.63 7.74 -28.26
N ALA A 134 -18.60 7.43 -29.12
CA ALA A 134 -18.48 6.34 -30.07
C ALA A 134 -17.40 6.59 -31.14
N SER A 135 -17.05 7.86 -31.40
CA SER A 135 -16.00 8.24 -32.36
C SER A 135 -14.59 8.23 -31.76
N THR A 136 -14.44 8.00 -30.45
CA THR A 136 -13.13 8.05 -29.79
C THR A 136 -12.23 6.90 -30.26
N ARG A 137 -11.15 7.28 -30.97
CA ARG A 137 -10.12 6.39 -31.49
C ARG A 137 -8.95 6.27 -30.52
N ILE A 138 -8.52 7.37 -29.90
CA ILE A 138 -7.45 7.38 -28.89
C ILE A 138 -8.05 7.71 -27.53
N LYS A 139 -7.96 6.77 -26.59
CA LYS A 139 -8.48 6.93 -25.24
C LYS A 139 -7.35 6.95 -24.22
N PHE A 140 -7.19 8.08 -23.53
CA PHE A 140 -6.29 8.20 -22.38
C PHE A 140 -7.03 7.84 -21.10
N LEU A 141 -6.52 6.90 -20.31
CA LEU A 141 -7.19 6.48 -19.09
C LEU A 141 -6.21 6.15 -17.98
N THR A 142 -6.66 6.17 -16.73
CA THR A 142 -5.83 5.66 -15.64
C THR A 142 -5.80 4.13 -15.67
N ASP A 143 -4.69 3.52 -15.25
CA ASP A 143 -4.52 2.05 -15.16
C ASP A 143 -5.73 1.37 -14.49
N GLY A 144 -6.19 1.90 -13.36
CA GLY A 144 -7.34 1.37 -12.63
C GLY A 144 -8.68 1.46 -13.37
N MET A 145 -8.83 2.38 -14.34
CA MET A 145 -10.02 2.41 -15.20
C MET A 145 -9.98 1.33 -16.27
N LEU A 146 -8.79 1.04 -16.83
CA LEU A 146 -8.64 -0.07 -17.77
C LEU A 146 -8.87 -1.43 -17.07
N LEU A 147 -8.38 -1.59 -15.84
CA LEU A 147 -8.69 -2.77 -15.01
C LEU A 147 -10.19 -2.95 -14.77
N ARG A 148 -10.93 -1.85 -14.58
CA ARG A 148 -12.39 -1.91 -14.44
C ARG A 148 -13.11 -2.25 -15.73
N GLU A 149 -12.63 -1.76 -16.86
CA GLU A 149 -13.15 -2.19 -18.15
C GLU A 149 -12.94 -3.69 -18.36
N ALA A 150 -11.81 -4.24 -17.89
CA ALA A 150 -11.56 -5.68 -17.91
C ALA A 150 -12.55 -6.50 -17.06
N LEU A 151 -13.17 -5.91 -16.03
CA LEU A 151 -14.24 -6.60 -15.26
C LEU A 151 -15.51 -6.81 -16.10
N VAL A 152 -15.76 -5.94 -17.07
CA VAL A 152 -16.93 -6.00 -17.95
C VAL A 152 -16.60 -6.73 -19.25
N ASP A 153 -15.42 -6.46 -19.82
CA ASP A 153 -14.87 -7.09 -21.02
C ASP A 153 -13.47 -7.67 -20.70
N PRO A 154 -13.40 -8.92 -20.21
CA PRO A 154 -12.15 -9.56 -19.80
C PRO A 154 -11.09 -9.71 -20.90
N LEU A 155 -11.49 -9.58 -22.17
CA LEU A 155 -10.60 -9.66 -23.32
C LEU A 155 -10.22 -8.28 -23.88
N LEU A 156 -10.76 -7.19 -23.30
CA LEU A 156 -10.54 -5.82 -23.73
C LEU A 156 -10.72 -5.67 -25.25
N SER A 157 -11.77 -6.32 -25.77
CA SER A 157 -12.09 -6.52 -27.20
C SER A 157 -12.16 -5.22 -28.00
N ARG A 158 -12.53 -4.11 -27.34
CA ARG A 158 -12.57 -2.77 -27.92
C ARG A 158 -11.20 -2.25 -28.38
N TYR A 159 -10.11 -2.77 -27.82
CA TYR A 159 -8.76 -2.26 -28.08
C TYR A 159 -7.98 -3.15 -29.05
N SER A 160 -7.28 -2.51 -30.00
CA SER A 160 -6.30 -3.11 -30.90
C SER A 160 -4.88 -2.97 -30.35
N VAL A 161 -4.59 -1.83 -29.73
CA VAL A 161 -3.31 -1.54 -29.06
C VAL A 161 -3.57 -1.01 -27.66
N ILE A 162 -2.83 -1.53 -26.69
CA ILE A 162 -2.80 -1.02 -25.31
C ILE A 162 -1.39 -0.55 -24.99
N MET A 163 -1.25 0.75 -24.74
CA MET A 163 0.00 1.37 -24.31
C MET A 163 -0.02 1.57 -22.79
N VAL A 164 0.83 0.87 -22.07
CA VAL A 164 1.08 1.06 -20.63
C VAL A 164 2.22 2.07 -20.48
N ASP A 165 1.90 3.29 -20.08
CA ASP A 165 2.88 4.38 -19.97
C ASP A 165 3.45 4.53 -18.56
N GLU A 166 4.63 5.15 -18.47
CA GLU A 166 5.34 5.40 -17.21
C GLU A 166 5.47 4.13 -16.33
N ALA A 167 5.64 2.96 -16.95
CA ALA A 167 5.65 1.66 -16.25
C ALA A 167 6.76 1.51 -15.20
N HIS A 168 7.76 2.41 -15.23
CA HIS A 168 8.81 2.51 -14.23
C HIS A 168 8.33 3.07 -12.87
N GLU A 169 7.16 3.71 -12.79
CA GLU A 169 6.57 4.09 -11.49
C GLU A 169 6.14 2.84 -10.67
N ARG A 170 5.97 1.68 -11.33
CA ARG A 170 5.65 0.38 -10.70
C ARG A 170 4.49 0.49 -9.70
N SER A 171 3.42 1.16 -10.14
CA SER A 171 2.20 1.33 -9.35
C SER A 171 1.47 0.01 -9.19
N LEU A 172 0.66 -0.09 -8.14
CA LEU A 172 -0.11 -1.29 -7.85
C LEU A 172 -1.05 -1.66 -9.03
N SER A 173 -1.70 -0.68 -9.65
CA SER A 173 -2.58 -0.94 -10.79
C SER A 173 -1.81 -1.33 -12.05
N THR A 174 -0.63 -0.74 -12.28
CA THR A 174 0.22 -1.06 -13.44
C THR A 174 0.68 -2.51 -13.39
N ASP A 175 1.23 -2.97 -12.25
CA ASP A 175 1.75 -4.33 -12.11
C ASP A 175 0.66 -5.39 -12.31
N ILE A 176 -0.55 -5.13 -11.79
CA ILE A 176 -1.71 -6.00 -11.96
C ILE A 176 -2.17 -6.04 -13.41
N LEU A 177 -2.22 -4.87 -14.06
CA LEU A 177 -2.59 -4.74 -15.46
C LEU A 177 -1.62 -5.53 -16.35
N LEU A 178 -0.30 -5.44 -16.11
CA LEU A 178 0.70 -6.20 -16.87
C LEU A 178 0.47 -7.72 -16.75
N GLY A 179 0.17 -8.23 -15.56
CA GLY A 179 -0.18 -9.64 -15.36
C GLY A 179 -1.45 -10.08 -16.07
N ILE A 180 -2.48 -9.23 -16.08
CA ILE A 180 -3.73 -9.49 -16.83
C ILE A 180 -3.47 -9.45 -18.34
N LEU A 181 -2.75 -8.45 -18.83
CA LEU A 181 -2.41 -8.31 -20.25
C LEU A 181 -1.59 -9.49 -20.76
N LYS A 182 -0.63 -10.00 -19.96
CA LYS A 182 0.11 -11.23 -20.28
C LYS A 182 -0.82 -12.43 -20.46
N LYS A 183 -1.88 -12.56 -19.65
CA LYS A 183 -2.90 -13.61 -19.81
C LYS A 183 -3.81 -13.36 -21.03
N ILE A 184 -4.21 -12.12 -21.28
CA ILE A 184 -5.03 -11.76 -22.45
C ILE A 184 -4.28 -12.06 -23.74
N LEU A 185 -2.97 -11.78 -23.80
CA LEU A 185 -2.14 -12.01 -24.97
C LEU A 185 -2.15 -13.49 -25.43
N LYS A 186 -2.25 -14.43 -24.48
CA LYS A 186 -2.40 -15.87 -24.78
C LYS A 186 -3.71 -16.21 -25.49
N ARG A 187 -4.76 -15.39 -25.32
CA ARG A 187 -6.07 -15.55 -25.95
C ARG A 187 -6.27 -14.64 -27.16
N ARG A 188 -5.55 -13.51 -27.22
CA ARG A 188 -5.61 -12.48 -28.26
C ARG A 188 -4.21 -12.20 -28.83
N PRO A 189 -3.68 -13.09 -29.69
CA PRO A 189 -2.36 -12.90 -30.29
C PRO A 189 -2.29 -11.70 -31.26
N GLU A 190 -3.44 -11.18 -31.70
CA GLU A 190 -3.53 -9.98 -32.53
C GLU A 190 -3.46 -8.67 -31.72
N LEU A 191 -3.65 -8.73 -30.40
CA LEU A 191 -3.49 -7.55 -29.53
C LEU A 191 -2.02 -7.13 -29.52
N ARG A 192 -1.78 -5.82 -29.62
CA ARG A 192 -0.43 -5.25 -29.43
C ARG A 192 -0.34 -4.53 -28.10
N ILE A 193 0.75 -4.76 -27.38
CA ILE A 193 1.04 -4.13 -26.10
C ILE A 193 2.30 -3.28 -26.27
N VAL A 194 2.19 -2.00 -25.95
CA VAL A 194 3.33 -1.09 -25.90
C VAL A 194 3.60 -0.74 -24.44
N ILE A 195 4.84 -0.90 -23.98
CA ILE A 195 5.22 -0.54 -22.62
C ILE A 195 6.24 0.59 -22.69
N SER A 196 5.87 1.76 -22.18
CA SER A 196 6.71 2.94 -22.18
C SER A 196 7.36 3.13 -20.81
N SER A 197 8.69 3.23 -20.81
CA SER A 197 9.50 3.36 -19.60
C SER A 197 10.62 4.38 -19.78
N ALA A 198 11.05 4.99 -18.68
CA ALA A 198 12.20 5.90 -18.66
C ALA A 198 13.48 5.23 -18.11
N THR A 199 13.40 3.99 -17.60
CA THR A 199 14.49 3.31 -16.91
C THR A 199 15.00 2.07 -17.66
N LEU A 200 16.19 1.61 -17.29
CA LEU A 200 16.88 0.43 -17.84
C LEU A 200 16.23 -0.92 -17.47
N GLN A 201 15.18 -0.94 -16.62
CA GLN A 201 14.46 -2.15 -16.23
C GLN A 201 13.54 -2.72 -17.33
N ALA A 202 13.75 -2.30 -18.58
CA ALA A 202 13.03 -2.81 -19.74
C ALA A 202 13.29 -4.31 -19.96
N GLU A 203 14.47 -4.80 -19.58
CA GLU A 203 14.82 -6.22 -19.68
C GLU A 203 13.95 -7.08 -18.74
N ASP A 204 13.70 -6.64 -17.49
CA ASP A 204 12.84 -7.37 -16.54
C ASP A 204 11.40 -7.51 -17.08
N ILE A 205 10.89 -6.43 -17.68
CA ILE A 205 9.56 -6.41 -18.30
C ILE A 205 9.53 -7.33 -19.52
N LEU A 206 10.58 -7.31 -20.35
CA LEU A 206 10.66 -8.20 -21.52
C LEU A 206 10.70 -9.66 -21.09
N HIS A 207 11.53 -10.00 -20.12
CA HIS A 207 11.64 -11.33 -19.53
C HIS A 207 10.30 -11.78 -18.95
N PHE A 208 9.58 -10.88 -18.28
CA PHE A 208 8.25 -11.16 -17.76
C PHE A 208 7.25 -11.57 -18.85
N PHE A 209 7.24 -10.93 -20.01
CA PHE A 209 6.35 -11.32 -21.12
C PHE A 209 6.83 -12.56 -21.87
N ALA A 210 8.14 -12.71 -22.08
CA ALA A 210 8.75 -13.84 -22.78
C ALA A 210 8.66 -15.17 -22.00
N GLY A 211 8.71 -15.12 -20.66
CA GLY A 211 8.70 -16.32 -19.80
C GLY A 211 9.86 -17.27 -20.10
N ASP A 212 9.61 -18.58 -20.04
CA ASP A 212 10.65 -19.64 -20.21
C ASP A 212 11.29 -19.67 -21.61
N GLN A 213 10.72 -18.98 -22.61
CA GLN A 213 11.33 -18.86 -23.94
C GLN A 213 12.66 -18.11 -23.92
N PHE A 214 12.96 -17.36 -22.86
CA PHE A 214 14.21 -16.64 -22.69
C PHE A 214 15.40 -17.55 -22.35
N GLN A 215 15.19 -18.76 -21.83
CA GLN A 215 16.27 -19.66 -21.39
C GLN A 215 16.85 -20.54 -22.52
N ASN A 216 16.16 -20.67 -23.66
CA ASN A 216 16.55 -21.60 -24.74
C ASN A 216 17.40 -20.97 -25.85
N GLU A 217 17.66 -19.66 -25.82
CA GLU A 217 18.49 -18.97 -26.81
C GLU A 217 19.78 -18.43 -26.18
N THR A 218 20.73 -19.33 -25.90
CA THR A 218 22.05 -18.96 -25.37
C THR A 218 23.01 -18.32 -26.37
N ASP A 219 22.66 -18.10 -27.65
CA ASP A 219 23.66 -17.69 -28.66
C ASP A 219 23.18 -16.76 -29.78
N SER A 220 22.13 -15.95 -29.60
CA SER A 220 21.77 -14.94 -30.61
C SER A 220 21.64 -13.52 -30.05
N VAL A 221 22.15 -12.56 -30.83
CA VAL A 221 22.26 -11.11 -30.54
C VAL A 221 20.87 -10.43 -30.47
N GLU A 222 19.79 -11.18 -30.63
CA GLU A 222 18.42 -10.68 -30.63
C GLU A 222 17.71 -10.95 -29.31
N LYS A 223 18.10 -10.22 -28.25
CA LYS A 223 17.38 -10.23 -26.96
C LYS A 223 15.87 -10.02 -27.17
N GLY A 224 15.05 -11.04 -26.91
CA GLY A 224 13.57 -10.97 -26.84
C GLY A 224 12.75 -12.06 -27.56
N GLY A 225 13.35 -12.85 -28.44
CA GLY A 225 12.64 -13.85 -29.25
C GLY A 225 11.49 -13.24 -30.09
N ASP A 226 10.51 -14.06 -30.47
CA ASP A 226 9.32 -13.63 -31.24
C ASP A 226 8.29 -12.85 -30.40
N VAL A 227 8.44 -12.79 -29.08
CA VAL A 227 7.41 -12.26 -28.17
C VAL A 227 7.52 -10.74 -28.00
N GLY A 228 8.73 -10.19 -27.96
CA GLY A 228 8.88 -8.75 -27.78
C GLY A 228 10.25 -8.17 -28.06
N LYS A 229 10.29 -6.85 -28.25
CA LYS A 229 11.52 -6.10 -28.54
C LYS A 229 11.61 -4.81 -27.73
N ILE A 230 12.83 -4.48 -27.30
CA ILE A 230 13.15 -3.19 -26.67
C ILE A 230 13.69 -2.24 -27.74
N ILE A 231 13.16 -1.02 -27.76
CA ILE A 231 13.70 0.10 -28.53
C ILE A 231 14.05 1.26 -27.59
N SER A 232 15.29 1.74 -27.69
CA SER A 232 15.75 2.90 -26.94
C SER A 232 15.72 4.14 -27.80
N LEU A 233 14.99 5.16 -27.34
CA LEU A 233 14.96 6.49 -27.94
C LEU A 233 16.13 7.29 -27.38
N GLU A 234 17.22 7.38 -28.13
CA GLU A 234 18.35 8.21 -27.75
C GLU A 234 17.92 9.67 -27.60
N GLY A 235 17.95 10.17 -26.36
CA GLY A 235 17.72 11.58 -26.05
C GLY A 235 18.98 12.41 -26.28
N ARG A 236 18.80 13.70 -26.59
CA ARG A 236 19.90 14.69 -26.54
C ARG A 236 20.07 15.15 -25.10
N ILE A 237 20.78 14.37 -24.29
CA ILE A 237 21.11 14.77 -22.92
C ILE A 237 22.49 15.39 -22.96
N TYR A 238 22.61 16.60 -22.44
CA TYR A 238 23.91 17.20 -22.20
C TYR A 238 24.56 16.57 -20.96
N PRO A 239 25.90 16.46 -20.90
CA PRO A 239 26.57 15.88 -19.75
C PRO A 239 26.22 16.63 -18.45
N VAL A 240 26.05 15.87 -17.37
CA VAL A 240 25.77 16.40 -16.03
C VAL A 240 26.90 15.98 -15.08
N ASP A 241 27.60 16.93 -14.50
CA ASP A 241 28.63 16.65 -13.49
C ASP A 241 27.95 16.27 -12.17
N ILE A 242 28.35 15.15 -11.59
CA ILE A 242 27.80 14.67 -10.31
C ILE A 242 28.79 15.00 -9.19
N LEU A 243 28.34 15.76 -8.20
CA LEU A 243 29.11 16.14 -7.03
C LEU A 243 28.50 15.52 -5.77
N PHE A 244 29.34 14.98 -4.89
CA PHE A 244 28.95 14.38 -3.61
C PHE A 244 29.51 15.19 -2.44
N LEU A 245 28.92 15.04 -1.26
CA LEU A 245 29.53 15.53 -0.03
C LEU A 245 30.69 14.65 0.42
N ASN A 246 31.69 15.26 1.04
CA ASN A 246 32.80 14.51 1.66
C ASN A 246 32.38 13.84 2.97
N SER A 247 31.39 14.39 3.68
CA SER A 247 30.82 13.85 4.91
C SER A 247 29.30 13.95 4.91
N PRO A 248 28.58 13.07 5.62
CA PRO A 248 27.11 13.15 5.72
C PRO A 248 26.64 14.50 6.25
N ALA A 249 25.50 14.98 5.75
CA ALA A 249 24.87 16.21 6.25
C ALA A 249 23.94 15.88 7.42
N GLU A 250 24.12 16.55 8.57
CA GLU A 250 23.22 16.41 9.74
C GLU A 250 21.81 16.95 9.45
N ASN A 251 21.74 18.13 8.82
CA ASN A 251 20.48 18.73 8.36
C ASN A 251 20.56 19.01 6.86
N TYR A 252 19.95 18.12 6.06
CA TYR A 252 19.96 18.25 4.60
C TYR A 252 19.14 19.46 4.10
N VAL A 253 18.16 19.98 4.86
CA VAL A 253 17.38 21.17 4.46
C VAL A 253 18.25 22.41 4.53
N GLU A 254 18.94 22.62 5.65
CA GLU A 254 19.89 23.74 5.80
C GLU A 254 21.04 23.63 4.81
N ARG A 255 21.54 22.40 4.60
CA ARG A 255 22.59 22.14 3.60
C ARG A 255 22.10 22.48 2.19
N ALA A 256 20.87 22.11 1.84
CA ALA A 256 20.28 22.44 0.54
C ALA A 256 20.22 23.95 0.33
N VAL A 257 19.73 24.71 1.32
CA VAL A 257 19.69 26.18 1.26
C VAL A 257 21.10 26.75 1.08
N LYS A 258 22.10 26.26 1.84
CA LYS A 258 23.49 26.69 1.65
C LYS A 258 24.00 26.42 0.22
N THR A 259 23.79 25.22 -0.28
CA THR A 259 24.19 24.83 -1.64
C THR A 259 23.50 25.68 -2.72
N VAL A 260 22.23 26.06 -2.54
CA VAL A 260 21.54 27.00 -3.44
C VAL A 260 22.28 28.34 -3.53
N PHE A 261 22.73 28.90 -2.39
CA PHE A 261 23.50 30.14 -2.39
C PHE A 261 24.91 29.97 -2.95
N ASP A 262 25.58 28.85 -2.68
CA ASP A 262 26.88 28.54 -3.28
C ASP A 262 26.78 28.51 -4.82
N ILE A 263 25.74 27.86 -5.36
CA ILE A 263 25.43 27.84 -6.80
C ILE A 263 25.12 29.25 -7.31
N HIS A 264 24.26 30.01 -6.62
CA HIS A 264 23.87 31.36 -7.05
C HIS A 264 25.06 32.32 -7.15
N LEU A 265 26.06 32.17 -6.27
CA LEU A 265 27.22 33.05 -6.21
C LEU A 265 28.37 32.62 -7.12
N GLN A 266 28.56 31.32 -7.34
CA GLN A 266 29.76 30.79 -8.01
C GLN A 266 29.49 30.24 -9.41
N GLU A 267 28.27 29.83 -9.70
CA GLU A 267 27.91 29.16 -10.96
C GLU A 267 27.25 30.13 -11.95
N ALA A 268 27.46 29.85 -13.24
CA ALA A 268 26.91 30.61 -14.36
C ALA A 268 25.37 30.54 -14.44
N GLU A 269 24.80 31.12 -15.49
CA GLU A 269 23.35 31.16 -15.69
C GLU A 269 22.71 29.77 -15.77
N GLY A 270 21.59 29.61 -15.06
CA GLY A 270 20.77 28.41 -15.06
C GLY A 270 19.90 28.34 -13.81
N ASP A 271 18.70 27.79 -13.96
CA ASP A 271 17.77 27.64 -12.85
C ASP A 271 18.13 26.42 -11.98
N ILE A 272 17.73 26.49 -10.72
CA ILE A 272 18.06 25.49 -9.70
C ILE A 272 16.81 24.69 -9.36
N LEU A 273 16.91 23.36 -9.38
CA LEU A 273 15.87 22.45 -8.90
C LEU A 273 16.36 21.71 -7.64
N VAL A 274 15.67 21.91 -6.53
CA VAL A 274 15.99 21.30 -5.23
C VAL A 274 14.97 20.22 -4.93
N PHE A 275 15.41 19.00 -4.63
CA PHE A 275 14.55 17.92 -4.17
C PHE A 275 14.54 17.84 -2.65
N LEU A 276 13.36 17.97 -2.03
CA LEU A 276 13.07 17.77 -0.60
C LEU A 276 11.88 16.82 -0.42
N THR A 277 11.61 16.37 0.81
CA THR A 277 10.72 15.21 1.00
C THR A 277 9.25 15.58 1.15
N GLY A 278 8.92 16.79 1.60
CA GLY A 278 7.53 17.19 1.83
C GLY A 278 7.33 18.68 2.11
N ARG A 279 6.05 19.06 2.28
CA ARG A 279 5.60 20.45 2.41
C ARG A 279 6.36 21.24 3.48
N GLU A 280 6.44 20.74 4.71
CA GLU A 280 7.04 21.47 5.83
C GLU A 280 8.50 21.86 5.56
N GLU A 281 9.29 20.93 5.02
CA GLU A 281 10.68 21.16 4.63
C GLU A 281 10.80 22.13 3.45
N ILE A 282 9.89 22.03 2.47
CA ILE A 282 9.86 22.91 1.29
C ILE A 282 9.52 24.34 1.70
N ASP A 283 8.45 24.53 2.46
CA ASP A 283 8.00 25.85 2.91
C ASP A 283 9.11 26.51 3.78
N LEU A 284 9.77 25.73 4.66
CA LEU A 284 10.92 26.20 5.44
C LEU A 284 12.11 26.60 4.54
N ALA A 285 12.48 25.78 3.55
CA ALA A 285 13.57 26.10 2.64
C ALA A 285 13.27 27.36 1.82
N VAL A 286 12.04 27.51 1.30
CA VAL A 286 11.59 28.70 0.56
C VAL A 286 11.67 29.94 1.43
N GLN A 287 11.23 29.85 2.70
CA GLN A 287 11.34 30.94 3.66
C GLN A 287 12.81 31.34 3.89
N LEU A 288 13.67 30.36 4.22
CA LEU A 288 15.09 30.61 4.49
C LEU A 288 15.84 31.18 3.28
N ILE A 289 15.50 30.73 2.07
CA ILE A 289 16.04 31.31 0.83
C ILE A 289 15.57 32.75 0.70
N SER A 290 14.27 33.03 0.85
CA SER A 290 13.72 34.39 0.71
C SER A 290 14.35 35.37 1.70
N GLU A 291 14.50 34.97 2.97
CA GLU A 291 15.11 35.80 4.03
C GLU A 291 16.57 36.14 3.71
N ARG A 292 17.35 35.16 3.25
CA ARG A 292 18.76 35.37 2.89
C ARG A 292 18.90 36.17 1.59
N THR A 293 18.01 35.99 0.62
CA THR A 293 17.99 36.77 -0.62
C THR A 293 17.75 38.25 -0.34
N ALA A 294 16.92 38.59 0.66
CA ALA A 294 16.70 39.98 1.05
C ALA A 294 17.95 40.68 1.61
N MET A 295 18.97 39.92 2.02
CA MET A 295 20.26 40.46 2.49
C MET A 295 21.28 40.67 1.36
N LEU A 296 20.99 40.24 0.13
CA LEU A 296 21.87 40.46 -1.01
C LEU A 296 21.87 41.94 -1.44
N HIS A 297 22.99 42.39 -1.99
CA HIS A 297 23.12 43.77 -2.47
C HIS A 297 22.09 44.06 -3.58
N PRO A 298 21.41 45.23 -3.61
CA PRO A 298 20.33 45.53 -4.57
C PRO A 298 20.67 45.45 -6.07
N LYS A 299 21.97 45.42 -6.40
CA LYS A 299 22.48 45.26 -7.78
C LYS A 299 22.84 43.82 -8.16
N ALA A 300 22.78 42.87 -7.20
CA ALA A 300 23.06 41.47 -7.46
C ALA A 300 21.91 40.81 -8.23
N GLN A 301 22.20 39.68 -8.89
CA GLN A 301 21.17 38.85 -9.53
C GLN A 301 20.12 38.44 -8.48
N ALA A 302 18.84 38.65 -8.77
CA ALA A 302 17.76 38.27 -7.88
C ALA A 302 17.58 36.75 -7.85
N LEU A 303 17.10 36.22 -6.74
CA LEU A 303 16.81 34.79 -6.56
C LEU A 303 15.34 34.63 -6.19
N ALA A 304 14.59 33.83 -6.94
CA ALA A 304 13.17 33.64 -6.72
C ALA A 304 12.86 32.19 -6.33
N PRO A 305 12.64 31.90 -5.03
CA PRO A 305 12.28 30.57 -4.56
C PRO A 305 10.79 30.28 -4.79
N LEU A 306 10.48 29.14 -5.40
CA LEU A 306 9.13 28.68 -5.72
C LEU A 306 8.91 27.25 -5.18
N PRO A 307 7.85 27.00 -4.40
CA PRO A 307 7.54 25.65 -3.92
C PRO A 307 6.85 24.80 -5.01
N LEU A 308 7.08 23.48 -4.98
CA LEU A 308 6.38 22.51 -5.84
C LEU A 308 6.07 21.18 -5.12
N TYR A 309 4.84 21.02 -4.63
CA TYR A 309 4.35 19.79 -4.00
C TYR A 309 2.86 19.57 -4.27
N SER A 310 2.36 18.34 -4.08
CA SER A 310 1.02 17.92 -4.50
C SER A 310 -0.11 18.70 -3.84
N GLY A 311 0.15 19.19 -2.62
CA GLY A 311 -0.75 20.04 -1.86
C GLY A 311 -0.82 21.50 -2.32
N LEU A 312 -0.02 21.96 -3.28
CA LEU A 312 -0.11 23.34 -3.74
C LEU A 312 -1.37 23.60 -4.59
N PRO A 313 -1.95 24.81 -4.52
CA PRO A 313 -2.94 25.27 -5.48
C PRO A 313 -2.42 25.17 -6.93
N SER A 314 -3.30 24.84 -7.88
CA SER A 314 -2.91 24.58 -9.27
C SER A 314 -2.31 25.81 -9.97
N ASP A 315 -2.81 27.00 -9.68
CA ASP A 315 -2.27 28.28 -10.14
C ASP A 315 -0.82 28.50 -9.65
N GLN A 316 -0.54 28.19 -8.38
CA GLN A 316 0.82 28.26 -7.84
C GLN A 316 1.74 27.20 -8.43
N GLN A 317 1.24 25.99 -8.69
CA GLN A 317 2.00 24.98 -9.42
C GLN A 317 2.32 25.42 -10.85
N MET A 318 1.42 26.13 -11.52
CA MET A 318 1.64 26.63 -12.88
C MET A 318 2.69 27.73 -12.94
N TYR A 319 2.80 28.53 -11.88
CA TYR A 319 3.75 29.63 -11.80
C TYR A 319 5.22 29.17 -11.99
N VAL A 320 5.55 27.92 -11.67
CA VAL A 320 6.90 27.37 -11.87
C VAL A 320 7.34 27.30 -13.34
N PHE A 321 6.38 27.25 -14.28
CA PHE A 321 6.62 27.21 -15.72
C PHE A 321 6.74 28.60 -16.34
N GLU A 322 6.38 29.65 -15.63
CA GLU A 322 6.47 31.01 -16.15
C GLU A 322 7.96 31.44 -16.22
N PRO A 323 8.32 32.23 -17.25
CA PRO A 323 9.64 32.82 -17.33
C PRO A 323 9.80 33.89 -16.25
N MET A 324 10.96 33.93 -15.60
CA MET A 324 11.25 34.97 -14.62
C MET A 324 11.71 36.26 -15.32
N PRO A 325 11.53 37.44 -14.67
CA PRO A 325 12.09 38.69 -15.16
C PRO A 325 13.60 38.62 -15.41
N GLU A 326 14.11 39.47 -16.30
CA GLU A 326 15.54 39.53 -16.60
C GLU A 326 16.37 39.74 -15.32
N ASN A 327 17.56 39.13 -15.29
CA ASN A 327 18.47 39.14 -14.13
C ASN A 327 17.89 38.49 -12.85
N THR A 328 16.99 37.52 -12.99
CA THR A 328 16.46 36.71 -11.87
C THR A 328 16.71 35.22 -12.12
N ARG A 329 17.31 34.54 -11.14
CA ARG A 329 17.48 33.08 -11.14
C ARG A 329 16.32 32.42 -10.41
N LYS A 330 15.70 31.42 -11.03
CA LYS A 330 14.58 30.67 -10.44
C LYS A 330 15.12 29.50 -9.59
N VAL A 331 14.57 29.31 -8.40
CA VAL A 331 14.87 28.16 -7.52
C VAL A 331 13.58 27.43 -7.23
N ILE A 332 13.45 26.23 -7.75
CA ILE A 332 12.25 25.42 -7.56
C ILE A 332 12.54 24.37 -6.50
N VAL A 333 11.81 24.43 -5.40
CA VAL A 333 11.96 23.48 -4.29
C VAL A 333 10.80 22.48 -4.35
N SER A 334 11.11 21.25 -4.75
CA SER A 334 10.12 20.26 -5.17
C SER A 334 10.22 18.95 -4.40
N THR A 335 9.09 18.24 -4.30
CA THR A 335 9.05 16.80 -4.03
C THR A 335 9.43 15.99 -5.29
N ASN A 336 9.26 14.66 -5.25
CA ASN A 336 9.43 13.77 -6.40
C ASN A 336 8.47 14.03 -7.58
N ILE A 337 7.60 15.04 -7.51
CA ILE A 337 6.79 15.52 -8.64
C ILE A 337 7.66 15.92 -9.84
N ALA A 338 8.76 16.61 -9.60
CA ALA A 338 9.68 17.04 -10.66
C ALA A 338 10.61 15.91 -11.17
N GLU A 339 10.58 14.73 -10.55
CA GLU A 339 11.50 13.61 -10.84
C GLU A 339 11.19 12.93 -12.17
N ALA A 340 9.90 12.71 -12.47
CA ALA A 340 9.41 12.00 -13.66
C ALA A 340 8.44 12.89 -14.45
N SER A 341 7.35 13.32 -13.83
CA SER A 341 6.10 13.74 -14.50
C SER A 341 6.08 15.16 -15.08
N VAL A 342 7.10 15.99 -14.85
CA VAL A 342 7.10 17.41 -15.25
C VAL A 342 8.39 17.84 -15.94
N THR A 343 8.30 18.45 -17.11
CA THR A 343 9.41 19.10 -17.81
C THR A 343 9.42 20.59 -17.46
N ILE A 344 10.39 21.02 -16.65
CA ILE A 344 10.64 22.43 -16.38
C ILE A 344 11.83 22.85 -17.24
N ASP A 345 11.64 23.87 -18.06
CA ASP A 345 12.71 24.39 -18.91
C ASP A 345 13.77 25.15 -18.08
N ASN A 346 14.97 25.25 -18.64
CA ASN A 346 16.08 26.07 -18.12
C ASN A 346 16.74 25.60 -16.80
N ILE A 347 16.39 24.42 -16.29
CA ILE A 347 17.10 23.82 -15.16
C ILE A 347 18.51 23.37 -15.59
N SER A 348 19.54 23.97 -14.99
CA SER A 348 20.95 23.58 -15.19
C SER A 348 21.57 22.98 -13.94
N TYR A 349 20.97 23.23 -12.77
CA TYR A 349 21.51 22.80 -11.48
C TYR A 349 20.46 22.00 -10.71
N VAL A 350 20.85 20.82 -10.22
CA VAL A 350 20.02 20.01 -9.32
C VAL A 350 20.68 19.92 -7.96
N VAL A 351 19.90 20.08 -6.89
CA VAL A 351 20.30 19.79 -5.51
C VAL A 351 19.44 18.62 -5.02
N ASP A 352 20.07 17.48 -4.72
CA ASP A 352 19.37 16.25 -4.36
C ASP A 352 19.66 15.86 -2.91
N CYS A 353 18.62 15.88 -2.05
CA CYS A 353 18.76 15.46 -0.66
C CYS A 353 18.93 13.94 -0.48
N GLY A 354 18.60 13.12 -1.50
CA GLY A 354 18.70 11.67 -1.41
C GLY A 354 17.52 10.97 -0.72
N PHE A 355 16.46 11.69 -0.37
CA PHE A 355 15.28 11.13 0.28
C PHE A 355 13.98 11.36 -0.52
N ALA A 356 12.98 10.53 -0.26
CA ALA A 356 11.60 10.67 -0.72
C ALA A 356 10.64 10.12 0.32
N LYS A 357 9.41 10.64 0.36
CA LYS A 357 8.33 10.07 1.17
C LYS A 357 7.55 9.03 0.37
N LEU A 358 7.56 7.78 0.82
CA LEU A 358 6.82 6.67 0.21
C LEU A 358 5.74 6.16 1.16
N ARG A 359 4.62 5.71 0.58
CA ARG A 359 3.57 5.04 1.35
C ARG A 359 3.99 3.61 1.65
N ALA A 360 3.84 3.22 2.91
CA ALA A 360 4.10 1.86 3.38
C ALA A 360 2.93 1.40 4.24
N PHE A 361 2.38 0.24 3.92
CA PHE A 361 1.38 -0.45 4.73
C PHE A 361 2.07 -1.45 5.65
N ASP A 362 1.79 -1.35 6.94
CA ASP A 362 2.26 -2.29 7.94
C ASP A 362 1.18 -3.37 8.18
N PRO A 363 1.42 -4.64 7.81
CA PRO A 363 0.45 -5.72 8.00
C PRO A 363 0.19 -6.08 9.46
N SER A 364 1.08 -5.75 10.38
CA SER A 364 0.92 -6.07 11.80
C SER A 364 -0.04 -5.09 12.47
N THR A 365 0.03 -3.81 12.11
CA THR A 365 -0.79 -2.74 12.67
C THR A 365 -1.99 -2.37 11.79
N GLY A 366 -1.98 -2.73 10.51
CA GLY A 366 -3.00 -2.37 9.53
C GLY A 366 -2.95 -0.90 9.09
N ILE A 367 -1.82 -0.22 9.32
CA ILE A 367 -1.68 1.24 9.12
C ILE A 367 -0.96 1.53 7.82
N GLU A 368 -1.51 2.48 7.04
CA GLU A 368 -0.77 3.14 5.97
C GLU A 368 -0.02 4.36 6.52
N THR A 369 1.30 4.36 6.35
CA THR A 369 2.20 5.41 6.82
C THR A 369 2.93 6.05 5.64
N LEU A 370 3.24 7.34 5.76
CA LEU A 370 4.06 8.04 4.77
C LEU A 370 5.45 8.26 5.36
N THR A 371 6.38 7.37 5.03
CA THR A 371 7.71 7.32 5.65
C THR A 371 8.75 7.91 4.73
N ALA A 372 9.62 8.76 5.28
CA ALA A 372 10.80 9.24 4.56
C ALA A 372 11.81 8.10 4.44
N VAL A 373 12.17 7.76 3.20
CA VAL A 373 13.13 6.69 2.90
C VAL A 373 14.19 7.21 1.93
N PRO A 374 15.40 6.63 1.94
CA PRO A 374 16.40 6.89 0.91
C PRO A 374 15.84 6.57 -0.47
N ILE A 375 16.23 7.37 -1.48
CA ILE A 375 15.85 7.11 -2.87
C ILE A 375 16.64 5.94 -3.46
N SER A 376 16.18 5.41 -4.58
CA SER A 376 16.96 4.43 -5.36
C SER A 376 18.01 5.12 -6.24
N LYS A 377 19.00 4.35 -6.72
CA LYS A 377 19.96 4.83 -7.74
C LYS A 377 19.24 5.26 -9.01
N ALA A 378 18.24 4.51 -9.45
CA ALA A 378 17.39 4.89 -10.59
C ALA A 378 16.74 6.27 -10.40
N ALA A 379 16.13 6.53 -9.24
CA ALA A 379 15.57 7.84 -8.90
C ALA A 379 16.63 8.94 -8.88
N ALA A 380 17.80 8.68 -8.27
CA ALA A 380 18.92 9.63 -8.22
C ALA A 380 19.45 9.99 -9.62
N VAL A 381 19.48 9.05 -10.56
CA VAL A 381 19.84 9.28 -11.97
C VAL A 381 18.76 10.11 -12.67
N GLN A 382 17.47 9.83 -12.43
CA GLN A 382 16.38 10.63 -13.00
C GLN A 382 16.40 12.09 -12.51
N ARG A 383 16.64 12.29 -11.20
CA ARG A 383 16.80 13.62 -10.60
C ARG A 383 17.97 14.37 -11.24
N ALA A 384 19.14 13.76 -11.31
CA ALA A 384 20.32 14.35 -11.95
C ALA A 384 20.06 14.70 -13.44
N GLY A 385 19.36 13.81 -14.16
CA GLY A 385 18.99 14.01 -15.57
C GLY A 385 18.11 15.24 -15.83
N ARG A 386 17.51 15.87 -14.80
CA ARG A 386 16.76 17.11 -14.95
C ARG A 386 17.66 18.32 -15.28
N ALA A 387 18.92 18.32 -14.86
CA ALA A 387 19.89 19.36 -15.21
C ALA A 387 20.42 19.27 -16.65
N GLY A 388 20.39 18.08 -17.27
CA GLY A 388 21.01 17.83 -18.58
C GLY A 388 20.10 18.05 -19.78
N ARG A 389 18.91 18.65 -19.61
CA ARG A 389 17.87 18.68 -20.66
C ARG A 389 18.06 19.76 -21.71
N THR A 390 18.56 20.93 -21.30
CA THR A 390 18.68 22.10 -22.17
C THR A 390 20.12 22.45 -22.48
N ARG A 391 21.04 22.19 -21.55
CA ARG A 391 22.46 22.51 -21.63
C ARG A 391 23.25 21.63 -20.65
N PRO A 392 24.59 21.59 -20.71
CA PRO A 392 25.39 20.93 -19.68
C PRO A 392 25.06 21.49 -18.30
N GLY A 393 25.00 20.62 -17.30
CA GLY A 393 24.51 20.97 -15.97
C GLY A 393 25.29 20.29 -14.86
N LYS A 394 24.91 20.55 -13.61
CA LYS A 394 25.53 19.94 -12.43
C LYS A 394 24.47 19.43 -11.46
N CYS A 395 24.74 18.29 -10.82
CA CYS A 395 23.92 17.72 -9.78
C CYS A 395 24.72 17.62 -8.48
N PHE A 396 24.27 18.36 -7.45
CA PHE A 396 24.85 18.39 -6.12
C PHE A 396 24.06 17.45 -5.21
N ARG A 397 24.63 16.28 -4.92
CA ARG A 397 24.07 15.29 -4.01
C ARG A 397 24.48 15.62 -2.58
N LEU A 398 23.51 15.78 -1.69
CA LEU A 398 23.72 16.14 -0.28
C LEU A 398 24.08 14.91 0.59
N TYR A 399 24.70 13.91 -0.02
CA TYR A 399 25.11 12.66 0.60
C TYR A 399 26.47 12.23 0.01
N THR A 400 27.15 11.32 0.69
CA THR A 400 28.47 10.84 0.27
C THR A 400 28.35 9.85 -0.89
N GLN A 401 29.45 9.67 -1.63
CA GLN A 401 29.51 8.64 -2.67
C GLN A 401 29.29 7.23 -2.10
N GLN A 402 29.85 6.94 -0.92
CA GLN A 402 29.63 5.67 -0.23
C GLN A 402 28.13 5.42 0.07
N ALA A 403 27.40 6.45 0.51
CA ALA A 403 25.97 6.34 0.75
C ALA A 403 25.19 6.07 -0.54
N TYR A 404 25.61 6.67 -1.67
CA TYR A 404 25.04 6.40 -2.99
C TYR A 404 25.21 4.94 -3.42
N GLU A 405 26.38 4.36 -3.19
CA GLU A 405 26.69 2.97 -3.57
C GLU A 405 25.82 1.96 -2.80
N GLN A 406 25.42 2.30 -1.57
CA GLN A 406 24.53 1.50 -0.71
C GLN A 406 23.03 1.65 -1.04
N LEU A 407 22.64 2.61 -1.89
CA LEU A 407 21.23 2.74 -2.31
C LEU A 407 20.79 1.53 -3.13
N LEU A 408 19.52 1.16 -2.99
CA LEU A 408 18.89 0.16 -3.85
C LEU A 408 18.95 0.60 -5.31
N GLU A 409 19.15 -0.35 -6.22
CA GLU A 409 19.18 -0.06 -7.67
C GLU A 409 17.88 0.58 -8.16
N ALA A 410 16.74 0.04 -7.72
CA ALA A 410 15.41 0.51 -8.07
C ALA A 410 14.52 0.66 -6.83
N THR A 411 13.49 1.50 -6.96
CA THR A 411 12.50 1.71 -5.91
C THR A 411 11.64 0.45 -5.77
N VAL A 412 11.40 -0.01 -4.54
CA VAL A 412 10.50 -1.15 -4.27
C VAL A 412 9.13 -0.90 -4.94
N PRO A 413 8.49 -1.87 -5.61
CA PRO A 413 7.17 -1.68 -6.22
C PRO A 413 6.04 -1.42 -5.20
N GLU A 414 4.97 -0.73 -5.60
CA GLU A 414 3.83 -0.42 -4.70
C GLU A 414 3.12 -1.70 -4.20
N ILE A 415 3.08 -2.76 -5.01
CA ILE A 415 2.46 -4.05 -4.66
C ILE A 415 3.09 -4.72 -3.42
N GLN A 416 4.32 -4.39 -3.06
CA GLN A 416 4.99 -4.97 -1.90
C GLN A 416 4.86 -4.11 -0.62
N ARG A 417 4.16 -2.98 -0.68
CA ARG A 417 4.11 -1.99 0.41
C ARG A 417 2.75 -1.32 0.58
N SER A 418 1.68 -1.88 0.04
CA SER A 418 0.33 -1.28 0.06
C SER A 418 -0.72 -2.30 0.45
N ASN A 419 -1.88 -1.82 0.91
CA ASN A 419 -3.02 -2.69 1.22
C ASN A 419 -3.54 -3.39 -0.04
N LEU A 420 -3.52 -4.73 -0.02
CA LEU A 420 -3.87 -5.55 -1.19
C LEU A 420 -5.36 -5.90 -1.26
N ALA A 421 -6.17 -5.64 -0.23
CA ALA A 421 -7.58 -6.03 -0.20
C ALA A 421 -8.40 -5.54 -1.42
N PRO A 422 -8.29 -4.26 -1.85
CA PRO A 422 -9.05 -3.81 -3.03
C PRO A 422 -8.66 -4.53 -4.32
N VAL A 423 -7.38 -4.85 -4.48
CA VAL A 423 -6.84 -5.49 -5.69
C VAL A 423 -7.13 -6.98 -5.71
N ILE A 424 -6.99 -7.67 -4.58
CA ILE A 424 -7.36 -9.07 -4.44
C ILE A 424 -8.84 -9.27 -4.78
N MET A 425 -9.71 -8.38 -4.29
CA MET A 425 -11.14 -8.39 -4.63
C MET A 425 -11.35 -8.25 -6.15
N GLN A 426 -10.63 -7.34 -6.82
CA GLN A 426 -10.71 -7.16 -8.28
C GLN A 426 -10.19 -8.37 -9.05
N LEU A 427 -9.04 -8.94 -8.66
CA LEU A 427 -8.48 -10.14 -9.28
C LEU A 427 -9.46 -11.32 -9.20
N LYS A 428 -10.09 -11.52 -8.03
CA LYS A 428 -11.11 -12.55 -7.83
C LYS A 428 -12.33 -12.32 -8.73
N ALA A 429 -12.78 -11.08 -8.88
CA ALA A 429 -13.88 -10.74 -9.78
C ALA A 429 -13.56 -10.96 -11.26
N LEU A 430 -12.28 -10.83 -11.65
CA LEU A 430 -11.78 -11.20 -12.99
C LEU A 430 -11.67 -12.74 -13.19
N GLY A 431 -12.01 -13.54 -12.18
CA GLY A 431 -11.90 -15.00 -12.23
C GLY A 431 -10.50 -15.55 -11.91
N ILE A 432 -9.63 -14.73 -11.32
CA ILE A 432 -8.30 -15.17 -10.87
C ILE A 432 -8.43 -15.74 -9.46
N ASP A 433 -8.80 -17.02 -9.38
CA ASP A 433 -8.99 -17.70 -8.09
C ASP A 433 -7.67 -17.99 -7.38
N ASN A 434 -6.64 -18.43 -8.10
CA ASN A 434 -5.34 -18.70 -7.50
C ASN A 434 -4.43 -17.47 -7.61
N ILE A 435 -4.44 -16.64 -6.57
CA ILE A 435 -3.62 -15.43 -6.50
C ILE A 435 -2.15 -15.77 -6.37
N VAL A 436 -1.80 -16.83 -5.63
CA VAL A 436 -0.40 -17.24 -5.43
C VAL A 436 0.26 -17.63 -6.76
N ARG A 437 -0.49 -18.24 -7.68
CA ARG A 437 -0.02 -18.61 -9.03
C ARG A 437 -0.33 -17.56 -10.10
N PHE A 438 -0.76 -16.36 -9.71
CA PHE A 438 -0.91 -15.28 -10.67
C PHE A 438 0.47 -14.76 -11.08
N ASP A 439 0.68 -14.55 -12.38
CA ASP A 439 1.95 -14.05 -12.94
C ASP A 439 2.12 -12.57 -12.59
N PHE A 440 2.62 -12.28 -11.39
CA PHE A 440 3.05 -10.94 -11.00
C PHE A 440 4.44 -10.63 -11.60
N LEU A 441 4.65 -9.38 -12.03
CA LEU A 441 6.00 -8.90 -12.36
C LEU A 441 6.91 -8.95 -11.13
N THR A 442 6.37 -8.62 -9.97
CA THR A 442 7.02 -8.85 -8.67
C THR A 442 5.95 -9.30 -7.67
N PRO A 443 6.07 -10.50 -7.08
CA PRO A 443 5.03 -11.03 -6.20
C PRO A 443 4.94 -10.23 -4.89
N PRO A 444 3.72 -10.02 -4.35
CA PRO A 444 3.54 -9.44 -3.03
C PRO A 444 4.03 -10.38 -1.92
N PRO A 445 4.52 -9.84 -0.79
CA PRO A 445 4.73 -10.60 0.45
C PRO A 445 3.47 -11.38 0.88
N ALA A 446 3.66 -12.63 1.33
CA ALA A 446 2.56 -13.49 1.76
C ALA A 446 1.75 -12.89 2.91
N GLU A 447 2.40 -12.20 3.84
CA GLU A 447 1.75 -11.54 4.97
C GLU A 447 0.72 -10.50 4.54
N LEU A 448 1.03 -9.67 3.52
CA LEU A 448 0.10 -8.68 2.97
C LEU A 448 -1.11 -9.35 2.31
N VAL A 449 -0.90 -10.49 1.65
CA VAL A 449 -1.96 -11.28 1.01
C VAL A 449 -2.88 -11.89 2.06
N ILE A 450 -2.32 -12.46 3.14
CA ILE A 450 -3.09 -13.04 4.25
C ILE A 450 -3.95 -11.97 4.91
N ARG A 451 -3.38 -10.83 5.29
CA ARG A 451 -4.13 -9.71 5.91
C ARG A 451 -5.26 -9.19 5.01
N ALA A 452 -5.01 -9.11 3.72
CA ALA A 452 -6.04 -8.72 2.77
C ALA A 452 -7.19 -9.74 2.71
N PHE A 453 -6.90 -11.04 2.72
CA PHE A 453 -7.95 -12.08 2.77
C PHE A 453 -8.70 -12.10 4.09
N GLU A 454 -8.05 -11.90 5.24
CA GLU A 454 -8.72 -11.80 6.55
C GLU A 454 -9.75 -10.67 6.55
N LEU A 455 -9.40 -9.50 6.03
CA LEU A 455 -10.32 -8.37 5.91
C LEU A 455 -11.48 -8.69 4.95
N LEU A 456 -11.18 -9.21 3.76
CA LEU A 456 -12.20 -9.54 2.75
C LEU A 456 -13.15 -10.63 3.23
N TYR A 457 -12.65 -11.63 3.97
CA TYR A 457 -13.44 -12.68 4.59
C TYR A 457 -14.35 -12.09 5.67
N SER A 458 -13.79 -11.25 6.56
CA SER A 458 -14.55 -10.58 7.62
C SER A 458 -15.67 -9.66 7.08
N LEU A 459 -15.47 -9.07 5.89
CA LEU A 459 -16.49 -8.27 5.20
C LEU A 459 -17.56 -9.12 4.48
N GLY A 460 -17.34 -10.44 4.33
CA GLY A 460 -18.16 -11.36 3.57
C GLY A 460 -17.96 -11.28 2.05
N VAL A 461 -16.84 -10.70 1.60
CA VAL A 461 -16.49 -10.61 0.18
C VAL A 461 -16.07 -11.97 -0.38
N VAL A 462 -15.39 -12.77 0.45
CA VAL A 462 -14.96 -14.13 0.10
C VAL A 462 -15.51 -15.15 1.10
N ASP A 463 -15.72 -16.39 0.65
CA ASP A 463 -16.14 -17.53 1.48
C ASP A 463 -14.94 -18.26 2.13
N ASP A 464 -15.22 -19.36 2.84
CA ASP A 464 -14.24 -20.22 3.51
C ASP A 464 -13.19 -20.82 2.56
N TYR A 465 -13.50 -20.88 1.26
CA TYR A 465 -12.61 -21.37 0.21
C TYR A 465 -11.88 -20.23 -0.51
N ALA A 466 -11.94 -19.02 0.05
CA ALA A 466 -11.44 -17.78 -0.54
C ALA A 466 -12.01 -17.48 -1.93
N LYS A 467 -13.22 -17.97 -2.25
CA LYS A 467 -13.93 -17.65 -3.50
C LYS A 467 -14.79 -16.42 -3.31
N LEU A 468 -14.95 -15.63 -4.37
CA LEU A 468 -15.77 -14.44 -4.33
C LEU A 468 -17.25 -14.80 -4.11
N THR A 469 -17.86 -14.23 -3.07
CA THR A 469 -19.27 -14.49 -2.73
C THR A 469 -20.21 -13.87 -3.78
N LYS A 470 -21.36 -14.51 -3.97
CA LYS A 470 -22.41 -14.04 -4.88
C LYS A 470 -23.73 -13.85 -4.11
N PRO A 471 -24.44 -12.72 -4.27
CA PRO A 471 -24.08 -11.58 -5.12
C PRO A 471 -23.16 -10.55 -4.42
N LEU A 472 -22.92 -10.67 -3.12
CA LEU A 472 -22.28 -9.61 -2.31
C LEU A 472 -20.87 -9.25 -2.81
N GLY A 473 -19.93 -10.20 -2.81
CA GLY A 473 -18.54 -9.96 -3.22
C GLY A 473 -18.43 -9.46 -4.67
N MET A 474 -19.23 -10.02 -5.58
CA MET A 474 -19.27 -9.56 -6.98
C MET A 474 -19.74 -8.10 -7.09
N ARG A 475 -20.84 -7.73 -6.41
CA ARG A 475 -21.34 -6.35 -6.41
C ARG A 475 -20.34 -5.39 -5.77
N MET A 476 -19.66 -5.81 -4.70
CA MET A 476 -18.60 -5.00 -4.06
C MET A 476 -17.42 -4.74 -5.00
N ALA A 477 -17.00 -5.75 -5.76
CA ALA A 477 -15.90 -5.61 -6.73
C ALA A 477 -16.23 -4.67 -7.89
N GLU A 478 -17.48 -4.63 -8.33
CA GLU A 478 -17.96 -3.70 -9.37
C GLU A 478 -18.07 -2.25 -8.86
N LEU A 479 -18.25 -2.03 -7.56
CA LEU A 479 -18.31 -0.70 -6.99
C LEU A 479 -16.93 -0.02 -7.00
N ALA A 480 -16.90 1.20 -7.50
CA ALA A 480 -15.69 2.01 -7.61
C ALA A 480 -15.28 2.65 -6.26
N VAL A 481 -15.30 1.91 -5.14
CA VAL A 481 -14.96 2.37 -3.77
C VAL A 481 -14.12 1.32 -3.01
N ASP A 482 -13.60 1.69 -1.83
CA ASP A 482 -12.89 0.77 -0.94
C ASP A 482 -13.82 -0.37 -0.45
N PRO A 483 -13.31 -1.61 -0.21
CA PRO A 483 -14.13 -2.73 0.24
C PRO A 483 -15.00 -2.42 1.47
N MET A 484 -14.49 -1.69 2.47
CA MET A 484 -15.28 -1.34 3.65
C MET A 484 -16.47 -0.44 3.28
N MET A 485 -16.23 0.59 2.46
CA MET A 485 -17.30 1.48 1.98
C MET A 485 -18.28 0.76 1.05
N ALA A 486 -17.82 -0.17 0.22
CA ALA A 486 -18.68 -0.99 -0.64
C ALA A 486 -19.64 -1.83 0.22
N LYS A 487 -19.15 -2.42 1.31
CA LYS A 487 -19.97 -3.17 2.27
C LYS A 487 -21.03 -2.29 2.92
N VAL A 488 -20.65 -1.09 3.38
CA VAL A 488 -21.58 -0.13 3.98
C VAL A 488 -22.67 0.26 2.97
N LEU A 489 -22.32 0.59 1.73
CA LEU A 489 -23.29 0.98 0.69
C LEU A 489 -24.32 -0.11 0.40
N LEU A 490 -23.89 -1.36 0.29
CA LEU A 490 -24.78 -2.48 0.00
C LEU A 490 -25.62 -2.91 1.22
N SER A 491 -25.16 -2.62 2.43
CA SER A 491 -25.90 -2.90 3.67
C SER A 491 -26.89 -1.78 4.04
N ALA A 492 -26.80 -0.61 3.41
CA ALA A 492 -27.61 0.55 3.78
C ALA A 492 -29.10 0.42 3.43
N GLU A 493 -29.46 -0.45 2.47
CA GLU A 493 -30.85 -0.74 2.11
C GLU A 493 -31.59 -1.45 3.26
N SER A 494 -30.99 -2.47 3.89
CA SER A 494 -31.62 -3.20 4.98
C SER A 494 -31.81 -2.36 6.25
N LEU A 495 -31.01 -1.31 6.40
CA LEU A 495 -31.07 -0.36 7.53
C LEU A 495 -31.82 0.93 7.20
N ASN A 496 -32.49 1.01 6.04
CA ASN A 496 -33.30 2.16 5.61
C ASN A 496 -32.55 3.52 5.64
N CYS A 497 -31.26 3.53 5.30
CA CYS A 497 -30.41 4.74 5.28
C CYS A 497 -29.58 4.87 4.00
N LEU A 498 -30.03 4.25 2.91
CA LEU A 498 -29.30 4.18 1.64
C LEU A 498 -29.00 5.56 1.04
N SER A 499 -29.97 6.49 1.06
CA SER A 499 -29.80 7.81 0.44
C SER A 499 -28.73 8.64 1.16
N GLU A 500 -28.66 8.50 2.48
CA GLU A 500 -27.73 9.14 3.39
C GLU A 500 -26.33 8.59 3.21
N ILE A 501 -26.20 7.26 3.31
CA ILE A 501 -24.94 6.56 3.15
C ILE A 501 -24.37 6.81 1.75
N LEU A 502 -25.20 6.85 0.72
CA LEU A 502 -24.76 7.20 -0.63
C LEU A 502 -24.21 8.63 -0.72
N SER A 503 -24.72 9.56 0.10
CA SER A 503 -24.19 10.94 0.18
C SER A 503 -22.88 10.98 0.98
N ILE A 504 -22.82 10.25 2.09
CA ILE A 504 -21.62 10.11 2.92
C ILE A 504 -20.50 9.48 2.09
N ALA A 505 -20.76 8.36 1.41
CA ALA A 505 -19.83 7.67 0.53
C ALA A 505 -19.26 8.61 -0.54
N ALA A 506 -20.10 9.45 -1.15
CA ALA A 506 -19.67 10.44 -2.13
C ALA A 506 -18.78 11.54 -1.53
N MET A 507 -19.09 11.98 -0.30
CA MET A 507 -18.33 13.00 0.42
C MET A 507 -16.98 12.49 0.92
N VAL A 508 -16.90 11.29 1.48
CA VAL A 508 -15.63 10.70 1.93
C VAL A 508 -14.76 10.21 0.75
N SER A 509 -15.38 9.88 -0.39
CA SER A 509 -14.65 9.63 -1.64
C SER A 509 -14.03 10.90 -2.26
N LEU A 510 -14.31 12.09 -1.69
CA LEU A 510 -13.63 13.32 -2.10
C LEU A 510 -12.17 13.26 -1.66
N GLN A 511 -11.28 13.28 -2.64
CA GLN A 511 -9.85 13.38 -2.39
C GLN A 511 -9.49 14.85 -2.08
N GLY A 512 -9.65 15.30 -0.83
CA GLY A 512 -9.30 16.65 -0.37
C GLY A 512 -10.23 17.20 0.72
N SER A 513 -9.84 18.29 1.36
CA SER A 513 -10.68 18.92 2.39
C SER A 513 -11.94 19.56 1.77
N VAL A 514 -13.10 19.28 2.37
CA VAL A 514 -14.38 19.93 2.04
C VAL A 514 -14.34 21.42 2.37
N TRP A 515 -13.62 21.78 3.44
CA TRP A 515 -13.42 23.17 3.85
C TRP A 515 -12.16 23.77 3.23
N VAL A 516 -12.27 25.01 2.79
CA VAL A 516 -11.15 25.87 2.38
C VAL A 516 -10.45 26.33 3.67
N GLN A 517 -9.15 26.07 3.78
CA GLN A 517 -8.32 26.57 4.87
C GLN A 517 -7.35 27.59 4.29
N HIS A 518 -7.37 28.81 4.82
CA HIS A 518 -6.37 29.84 4.54
C HIS A 518 -5.32 29.84 5.66
N GLU A 519 -4.05 30.03 5.29
CA GLU A 519 -2.99 30.22 6.28
C GLU A 519 -3.30 31.45 7.13
N GLY A 520 -3.27 31.29 8.46
CA GLY A 520 -3.61 32.33 9.43
C GLY A 520 -5.05 32.32 9.95
N ASP A 521 -6.02 31.72 9.25
CA ASP A 521 -7.45 31.82 9.60
C ASP A 521 -8.08 30.51 10.12
N LYS A 522 -7.37 29.84 11.04
CA LYS A 522 -7.84 28.57 11.65
C LYS A 522 -9.17 28.75 12.40
N LYS A 523 -9.40 29.91 13.02
CA LYS A 523 -10.62 30.19 13.80
C LYS A 523 -11.85 30.33 12.91
N ALA A 524 -11.79 31.01 11.76
CA ALA A 524 -12.93 31.11 10.86
C ALA A 524 -13.29 29.74 10.26
N ALA A 525 -12.29 28.93 9.90
CA ALA A 525 -12.51 27.58 9.39
C ALA A 525 -13.19 26.68 10.43
N GLU A 526 -12.76 26.74 11.70
CA GLU A 526 -13.39 26.02 12.79
C GLU A 526 -14.83 26.48 13.05
N ASN A 527 -15.05 27.81 13.08
CA ASN A 527 -16.39 28.38 13.25
C ASN A 527 -17.34 27.97 12.11
N SER A 528 -16.87 27.95 10.86
CA SER A 528 -17.66 27.45 9.75
C SER A 528 -18.00 25.97 9.94
N ARG A 529 -17.01 25.12 10.25
CA ARG A 529 -17.24 23.68 10.47
C ARG A 529 -18.26 23.44 11.59
N ARG A 530 -18.19 24.19 12.69
CA ARG A 530 -19.14 24.11 13.81
C ARG A 530 -20.59 24.39 13.39
N ARG A 531 -20.85 25.20 12.35
CA ARG A 531 -22.22 25.44 11.84
C ARG A 531 -22.87 24.20 11.24
N PHE A 532 -22.08 23.29 10.69
CA PHE A 532 -22.55 22.05 10.08
C PHE A 532 -22.38 20.84 10.99
N ALA A 533 -21.68 21.01 12.12
CA ALA A 533 -21.27 19.94 13.01
C ALA A 533 -22.48 19.20 13.58
N VAL A 534 -22.41 17.88 13.48
CA VAL A 534 -23.38 16.95 14.08
C VAL A 534 -22.76 16.34 15.34
N GLU A 535 -23.56 16.01 16.34
CA GLU A 535 -23.04 15.53 17.63
C GLU A 535 -22.40 14.15 17.49
N GLU A 536 -23.01 13.31 16.67
CA GLU A 536 -22.70 11.92 16.41
C GLU A 536 -21.35 11.74 15.70
N GLY A 537 -20.95 12.68 14.84
CA GLY A 537 -19.60 12.67 14.26
C GLY A 537 -19.45 13.30 12.89
N ASP A 538 -18.27 13.08 12.32
CA ASP A 538 -17.82 13.70 11.08
C ASP A 538 -18.59 13.16 9.86
N HIS A 539 -18.93 11.87 9.80
CA HIS A 539 -19.71 11.30 8.69
C HIS A 539 -21.07 12.00 8.53
N LEU A 540 -21.80 12.19 9.63
CA LEU A 540 -23.08 12.91 9.62
C LEU A 540 -22.89 14.40 9.37
N THR A 541 -21.76 14.98 9.77
CA THR A 541 -21.40 16.36 9.42
C THR A 541 -21.23 16.52 7.91
N TYR A 542 -20.60 15.56 7.23
CA TYR A 542 -20.51 15.58 5.76
C TYR A 542 -21.88 15.46 5.09
N LEU A 543 -22.77 14.63 5.63
CA LEU A 543 -24.16 14.53 5.16
C LEU A 543 -24.86 15.89 5.26
N ASN A 544 -24.72 16.58 6.40
CA ASN A 544 -25.34 17.88 6.64
C ASN A 544 -24.80 18.96 5.67
N VAL A 545 -23.49 18.97 5.42
CA VAL A 545 -22.86 19.85 4.41
C VAL A 545 -23.42 19.56 3.01
N TYR A 546 -23.53 18.29 2.63
CA TYR A 546 -24.05 17.89 1.32
C TYR A 546 -25.51 18.32 1.13
N GLN A 547 -26.37 18.09 2.12
CA GLN A 547 -27.78 18.48 2.08
C GLN A 547 -27.95 20.01 1.98
N ALA A 548 -27.18 20.77 2.77
CA ALA A 548 -27.18 22.23 2.71
C ALA A 548 -26.69 22.74 1.34
N PHE A 549 -25.67 22.09 0.76
CA PHE A 549 -25.21 22.41 -0.59
C PHE A 549 -26.28 22.14 -1.64
N ILE A 550 -26.93 20.98 -1.64
CA ILE A 550 -27.97 20.66 -2.62
C ILE A 550 -29.15 21.65 -2.55
N THR A 551 -29.52 22.05 -1.33
CA THR A 551 -30.67 22.94 -1.10
C THR A 551 -30.38 24.39 -1.45
N ILE A 552 -29.20 24.89 -1.07
CA ILE A 552 -28.83 26.32 -1.17
C ILE A 552 -27.60 26.49 -2.07
N GLY A 553 -26.47 25.90 -1.67
CA GLY A 553 -25.16 26.16 -2.26
C GLY A 553 -24.99 25.80 -3.73
N LYS A 554 -25.80 24.88 -4.27
CA LYS A 554 -25.78 24.46 -5.67
C LYS A 554 -26.19 25.61 -6.60
N LYS A 555 -27.18 26.42 -6.17
CA LYS A 555 -27.68 27.57 -6.93
C LYS A 555 -26.92 28.85 -6.62
N ASP A 556 -26.30 28.92 -5.44
CA ASP A 556 -25.54 30.08 -5.00
C ASP A 556 -24.08 29.73 -4.65
N PRO A 557 -23.14 29.91 -5.60
CA PRO A 557 -21.71 29.75 -5.32
C PRO A 557 -21.17 30.73 -4.27
N LYS A 558 -21.87 31.84 -3.99
CA LYS A 558 -21.50 32.77 -2.90
C LYS A 558 -21.72 32.12 -1.54
N TRP A 559 -22.80 31.36 -1.34
CA TRP A 559 -23.04 30.62 -0.11
C TRP A 559 -21.89 29.68 0.26
N CYS A 560 -21.29 29.00 -0.73
CA CYS A 560 -20.11 28.17 -0.48
C CYS A 560 -18.91 29.01 -0.01
N ARG A 561 -18.69 30.19 -0.59
CA ARG A 561 -17.60 31.09 -0.18
C ARG A 561 -17.82 31.61 1.24
N ASP A 562 -19.03 32.06 1.56
CA ASP A 562 -19.39 32.60 2.88
C ASP A 562 -19.28 31.55 4.00
N ASN A 563 -19.38 30.26 3.64
CA ASN A 563 -19.19 29.13 4.55
C ASN A 563 -17.83 28.43 4.39
N LEU A 564 -16.87 29.01 3.67
CA LEU A 564 -15.54 28.41 3.46
C LEU A 564 -15.60 26.96 2.93
N LEU A 565 -16.60 26.65 2.10
CA LEU A 565 -16.79 25.34 1.48
C LEU A 565 -16.26 25.34 0.05
N ASN A 566 -15.64 24.24 -0.35
CA ASN A 566 -15.13 24.06 -1.70
C ASN A 566 -16.28 23.71 -2.66
N TYR A 567 -16.78 24.71 -3.40
CA TYR A 567 -17.84 24.53 -4.40
C TYR A 567 -17.52 23.43 -5.43
N ARG A 568 -16.27 23.36 -5.92
CA ARG A 568 -15.86 22.35 -6.92
C ARG A 568 -15.86 20.94 -6.32
N SER A 569 -15.33 20.77 -5.10
CA SER A 569 -15.39 19.47 -4.42
C SER A 569 -16.84 19.03 -4.20
N LEU A 570 -17.73 19.93 -3.82
CA LEU A 570 -19.15 19.60 -3.62
C LEU A 570 -19.87 19.27 -4.93
N GLN A 571 -19.58 19.99 -6.03
CA GLN A 571 -20.06 19.59 -7.37
C GLN A 571 -19.55 18.20 -7.76
N ARG A 572 -18.28 17.90 -7.47
CA ARG A 572 -17.71 16.58 -7.71
C ARG A 572 -18.39 15.49 -6.87
N ALA A 573 -18.70 15.78 -5.61
CA ALA A 573 -19.47 14.86 -4.76
C ALA A 573 -20.82 14.51 -5.38
N MET A 574 -21.49 15.47 -6.03
CA MET A 574 -22.73 15.18 -6.78
C MET A 574 -22.52 14.20 -7.94
N SER A 575 -21.43 14.38 -8.70
CA SER A 575 -21.07 13.46 -9.79
C SER A 575 -20.79 12.05 -9.26
N ILE A 576 -19.99 11.94 -8.20
CA ILE A 576 -19.68 10.67 -7.54
C ILE A 576 -20.96 9.99 -7.05
N ARG A 577 -21.83 10.74 -6.34
CA ARG A 577 -23.11 10.24 -5.86
C ARG A 577 -23.97 9.71 -7.00
N ALA A 578 -24.09 10.46 -8.10
CA ALA A 578 -24.89 10.06 -9.26
C ALA A 578 -24.34 8.79 -9.91
N GLN A 579 -23.02 8.61 -9.98
CA GLN A 579 -22.43 7.40 -10.52
C GLN A 579 -22.63 6.19 -9.60
N LEU A 580 -22.43 6.36 -8.28
CA LEU A 580 -22.71 5.30 -7.31
C LEU A 580 -24.19 4.89 -7.34
N LYS A 581 -25.11 5.87 -7.50
CA LYS A 581 -26.55 5.61 -7.72
C LYS A 581 -26.78 4.69 -8.91
N ARG A 582 -26.16 4.96 -10.07
CA ARG A 582 -26.30 4.14 -11.28
C ARG A 582 -25.84 2.69 -11.06
N TYR A 583 -24.78 2.47 -10.29
CA TYR A 583 -24.36 1.11 -9.93
C TYR A 583 -25.41 0.40 -9.09
N LEU A 584 -25.94 1.06 -8.05
CA LEU A 584 -26.99 0.51 -7.20
C LEU A 584 -28.27 0.19 -8.01
N GLU A 585 -28.70 1.11 -8.88
CA GLU A 585 -29.85 0.92 -9.78
C GLU A 585 -29.63 -0.27 -10.73
N ARG A 586 -28.41 -0.44 -11.27
CA ARG A 586 -28.04 -1.61 -12.11
C ARG A 586 -28.09 -2.92 -11.32
N PHE A 587 -27.81 -2.90 -10.01
CA PHE A 587 -27.95 -4.07 -9.14
C PHE A 587 -29.41 -4.36 -8.73
N GLY A 588 -30.37 -3.52 -9.16
CA GLY A 588 -31.78 -3.63 -8.80
C GLY A 588 -32.14 -3.00 -7.45
N ILE A 589 -31.22 -2.25 -6.85
CA ILE A 589 -31.44 -1.55 -5.58
C ILE A 589 -32.12 -0.21 -5.87
N ARG A 590 -33.30 0.02 -5.28
CA ARG A 590 -34.07 1.26 -5.49
C ARG A 590 -33.48 2.37 -4.62
N VAL A 591 -33.10 3.48 -5.26
CA VAL A 591 -32.56 4.65 -4.55
C VAL A 591 -33.59 5.78 -4.58
N ASP A 592 -34.21 6.05 -3.44
CA ASP A 592 -35.09 7.21 -3.28
C ASP A 592 -34.29 8.52 -3.30
N GLU A 593 -34.70 9.46 -4.16
CA GLU A 593 -33.95 10.71 -4.39
C GLU A 593 -34.13 11.73 -3.26
N THR A 594 -35.26 11.68 -2.56
CA THR A 594 -35.50 12.49 -1.37
C THR A 594 -34.93 11.77 -0.14
N PRO A 595 -34.13 12.46 0.70
CA PRO A 595 -33.91 11.99 2.07
C PRO A 595 -35.27 11.72 2.69
N SER A 596 -35.40 10.66 3.48
CA SER A 596 -36.65 10.17 4.07
C SER A 596 -37.29 11.18 5.05
N LEU A 597 -37.69 12.36 4.57
CA LEU A 597 -38.46 13.38 5.29
C LEU A 597 -39.93 12.96 5.43
N HIS A 598 -40.33 11.84 4.82
CA HIS A 598 -41.71 11.38 4.72
C HIS A 598 -42.19 10.42 5.82
N HIS A 599 -41.35 10.06 6.80
CA HIS A 599 -41.80 9.34 8.00
C HIS A 599 -41.53 10.16 9.27
N LYS A 600 -42.46 11.07 9.57
CA LYS A 600 -42.47 11.91 10.79
C LYS A 600 -42.44 11.12 12.12
N ALA A 601 -42.58 9.80 12.09
CA ALA A 601 -42.59 8.93 13.27
C ALA A 601 -41.19 8.41 13.69
N ASP A 602 -40.19 8.37 12.80
CA ASP A 602 -38.91 7.65 13.02
C ASP A 602 -37.64 8.55 13.10
N PHE A 603 -37.80 9.88 13.19
CA PHE A 603 -36.67 10.83 13.22
C PHE A 603 -35.62 10.55 14.32
N ARG A 604 -35.98 9.84 15.40
CA ARG A 604 -35.05 9.51 16.49
C ARG A 604 -34.09 8.36 16.19
N ARG A 605 -34.42 7.46 15.26
CA ARG A 605 -33.59 6.27 14.91
C ARG A 605 -32.68 6.49 13.70
N TYR A 606 -32.80 7.64 13.05
CA TYR A 606 -32.10 7.90 11.79
C TYR A 606 -30.56 8.02 11.95
N PRO A 607 -30.02 8.79 12.93
CA PRO A 607 -28.58 8.79 13.20
C PRO A 607 -28.06 7.42 13.63
N GLU A 608 -28.84 6.70 14.41
CA GLU A 608 -28.54 5.34 14.89
C GLU A 608 -28.40 4.35 13.72
N ASN A 609 -29.35 4.36 12.77
CA ASN A 609 -29.29 3.51 11.58
C ASN A 609 -28.04 3.79 10.74
N ILE A 610 -27.66 5.07 10.58
CA ILE A 610 -26.43 5.45 9.87
C ILE A 610 -25.20 4.93 10.63
N GLN A 611 -25.16 5.08 11.96
CA GLN A 611 -24.05 4.57 12.79
C GLN A 611 -23.91 3.06 12.67
N ARG A 612 -25.01 2.30 12.83
CA ARG A 612 -25.03 0.84 12.66
C ARG A 612 -24.59 0.45 11.25
N CYS A 613 -25.09 1.15 10.23
CA CYS A 613 -24.71 0.89 8.85
C CYS A 613 -23.22 1.11 8.61
N LEU A 614 -22.64 2.20 9.12
CA LEU A 614 -21.20 2.44 9.00
C LEU A 614 -20.40 1.34 9.72
N THR A 615 -20.88 0.85 10.86
CA THR A 615 -20.25 -0.26 11.60
C THR A 615 -20.19 -1.55 10.78
N THR A 616 -21.15 -1.83 9.89
CA THR A 616 -21.13 -3.05 9.04
C THR A 616 -19.88 -3.21 8.15
N GLY A 617 -19.23 -2.10 7.78
CA GLY A 617 -17.99 -2.14 7.00
C GLY A 617 -16.75 -1.64 7.76
N TYR A 618 -16.92 -0.69 8.69
CA TYR A 618 -15.80 -0.10 9.44
C TYR A 618 -15.55 -0.73 10.81
N PHE A 619 -16.08 -1.93 11.10
CA PHE A 619 -15.84 -2.63 12.37
C PHE A 619 -14.35 -2.89 12.64
N ALA A 620 -13.55 -3.15 11.59
CA ALA A 620 -12.10 -3.31 11.69
C ALA A 620 -11.39 -1.99 12.07
N HIS A 621 -12.02 -0.85 11.77
CA HIS A 621 -11.57 0.50 12.12
C HIS A 621 -12.37 1.06 13.31
N ALA A 622 -12.49 0.25 14.37
CA ALA A 622 -13.10 0.66 15.63
C ALA A 622 -12.02 0.95 16.69
N ALA A 623 -12.28 1.94 17.56
CA ALA A 623 -11.39 2.28 18.67
C ALA A 623 -12.16 2.68 19.92
N LYS A 624 -11.55 2.41 21.08
CA LYS A 624 -12.07 2.75 22.41
C LYS A 624 -11.29 3.89 23.04
N MET A 625 -11.98 4.93 23.50
CA MET A 625 -11.37 6.05 24.21
C MET A 625 -10.83 5.62 25.57
N GLN A 626 -9.65 6.11 25.91
CA GLN A 626 -8.96 5.92 27.17
C GLN A 626 -9.19 7.13 28.08
N SER A 627 -8.91 6.99 29.38
CA SER A 627 -9.11 8.05 30.38
C SER A 627 -8.29 9.32 30.10
N ASN A 628 -7.13 9.18 29.46
CA ASN A 628 -6.25 10.27 29.04
C ASN A 628 -6.74 11.00 27.75
N GLY A 629 -7.84 10.56 27.15
CA GLY A 629 -8.40 11.13 25.92
C GLY A 629 -7.80 10.61 24.62
N THR A 630 -6.83 9.69 24.67
CA THR A 630 -6.38 8.94 23.49
C THR A 630 -7.36 7.80 23.20
N PHE A 631 -7.24 7.19 22.03
CA PHE A 631 -8.00 6.02 21.63
C PHE A 631 -7.08 4.79 21.58
N LYS A 632 -7.64 3.61 21.79
CA LYS A 632 -6.96 2.32 21.60
C LYS A 632 -7.72 1.52 20.56
N SER A 633 -7.03 0.94 19.58
CA SER A 633 -7.65 0.09 18.56
C SER A 633 -8.46 -1.05 19.20
N ALA A 634 -9.56 -1.45 18.58
CA ALA A 634 -10.38 -2.59 19.01
C ALA A 634 -9.59 -3.91 19.03
N THR A 635 -8.65 -4.07 18.10
CA THR A 635 -7.72 -5.22 18.04
C THR A 635 -6.62 -5.18 19.12
N GLY A 636 -6.52 -4.09 19.89
CA GLY A 636 -5.47 -3.88 20.88
C GLY A 636 -4.17 -3.33 20.28
N GLY A 637 -3.14 -3.15 21.12
CA GLY A 637 -1.78 -2.79 20.69
C GLY A 637 -1.50 -1.33 20.34
N LEU A 638 -2.42 -0.64 19.64
CA LEU A 638 -2.13 0.67 19.06
C LEU A 638 -2.81 1.83 19.79
N THR A 639 -2.04 2.87 20.10
CA THR A 639 -2.55 4.15 20.64
C THR A 639 -2.82 5.12 19.49
N LEU A 640 -4.03 5.69 19.49
CA LEU A 640 -4.58 6.50 18.43
C LEU A 640 -4.98 7.88 18.98
N HIS A 641 -4.88 8.90 18.15
CA HIS A 641 -5.27 10.27 18.48
C HIS A 641 -6.34 10.75 17.51
N ALA A 642 -7.37 11.44 17.98
CA ALA A 642 -8.26 12.13 17.05
C ALA A 642 -7.46 13.20 16.30
N HIS A 643 -7.60 13.27 14.97
CA HIS A 643 -6.94 14.30 14.19
C HIS A 643 -7.57 15.68 14.51
N PRO A 644 -6.80 16.78 14.52
CA PRO A 644 -7.33 18.14 14.79
C PRO A 644 -8.42 18.61 13.82
N SER A 645 -8.56 17.95 12.66
CA SER A 645 -9.65 18.23 11.73
C SER A 645 -10.98 17.58 12.11
N SER A 646 -11.00 16.63 13.04
CA SER A 646 -12.21 15.94 13.46
C SER A 646 -12.94 16.73 14.55
N LEU A 647 -14.26 16.69 14.55
CA LEU A 647 -15.06 17.20 15.66
C LEU A 647 -14.81 16.43 16.97
N MET A 648 -14.34 15.18 16.87
CA MET A 648 -14.01 14.33 18.02
C MET A 648 -12.67 14.69 18.68
N PHE A 649 -11.91 15.65 18.14
CA PHE A 649 -10.67 16.12 18.76
C PHE A 649 -10.87 16.64 20.20
N ASN A 650 -11.99 17.33 20.45
CA ASN A 650 -12.30 17.95 21.74
C ASN A 650 -13.53 17.30 22.43
N ARG A 651 -14.06 16.20 21.88
CA ARG A 651 -15.28 15.55 22.40
C ARG A 651 -14.94 14.18 22.98
N LYS A 652 -15.72 13.78 23.98
CA LYS A 652 -15.62 12.45 24.59
C LYS A 652 -16.60 11.50 23.93
N ALA A 653 -16.14 10.32 23.55
CA ALA A 653 -16.95 9.21 23.04
C ALA A 653 -16.30 7.90 23.48
N ASP A 654 -17.06 6.98 24.08
CA ASP A 654 -16.48 5.74 24.63
C ASP A 654 -15.96 4.82 23.51
N TRP A 655 -16.77 4.62 22.47
CA TRP A 655 -16.41 3.89 21.26
C TRP A 655 -16.61 4.74 20.01
N VAL A 656 -15.70 4.59 19.06
CA VAL A 656 -15.74 5.29 17.78
C VAL A 656 -15.36 4.35 16.64
N ILE A 657 -15.87 4.66 15.45
CA ILE A 657 -15.32 4.18 14.17
C ILE A 657 -14.66 5.34 13.44
N PHE A 658 -13.71 5.01 12.57
CA PHE A 658 -12.98 6.01 11.77
C PHE A 658 -12.80 5.54 10.32
N HIS A 659 -12.73 6.50 9.39
CA HIS A 659 -12.56 6.20 7.97
C HIS A 659 -11.09 5.98 7.61
N GLU A 660 -10.22 6.89 8.08
CA GLU A 660 -8.80 6.92 7.74
C GLU A 660 -7.93 6.91 9.00
N ILE A 661 -6.77 6.25 8.88
CA ILE A 661 -5.68 6.29 9.84
C ILE A 661 -4.45 6.91 9.17
N LEU A 662 -3.74 7.79 9.87
CA LEU A 662 -2.60 8.53 9.35
C LEU A 662 -1.55 8.66 10.44
N GLN A 663 -0.33 8.19 10.19
CA GLN A 663 0.79 8.47 11.07
C GLN A 663 1.52 9.75 10.63
N THR A 664 1.66 10.71 11.54
CA THR A 664 2.43 11.94 11.34
C THR A 664 3.42 12.10 12.49
N GLY A 665 4.71 11.96 12.18
CA GLY A 665 5.77 11.89 13.19
C GLY A 665 5.57 10.67 14.09
N GLU A 666 5.60 10.88 15.40
CA GLU A 666 5.45 9.81 16.40
C GLU A 666 3.98 9.50 16.75
N LYS A 667 3.02 10.27 16.24
CA LYS A 667 1.60 10.14 16.59
C LYS A 667 0.79 9.54 15.45
N THR A 668 -0.03 8.56 15.79
CA THR A 668 -1.01 7.98 14.88
C THR A 668 -2.36 8.66 15.06
N PHE A 669 -2.82 9.35 14.03
CA PHE A 669 -4.08 10.08 14.01
C PHE A 669 -5.17 9.29 13.28
N ILE A 670 -6.40 9.33 13.79
CA ILE A 670 -7.61 8.85 13.13
C ILE A 670 -8.45 10.03 12.62
N ARG A 671 -9.09 9.86 11.46
CA ARG A 671 -9.89 10.88 10.78
C ARG A 671 -11.27 10.38 10.41
N ASP A 672 -12.17 11.36 10.22
CA ASP A 672 -13.58 11.15 9.90
C ASP A 672 -14.22 10.20 10.90
N ILE A 673 -14.29 10.68 12.15
CA ILE A 673 -14.60 9.86 13.32
C ILE A 673 -16.10 9.96 13.62
N THR A 674 -16.74 8.85 13.97
CA THR A 674 -18.15 8.82 14.40
C THR A 674 -18.31 7.97 15.64
N LYS A 675 -19.06 8.49 16.62
CA LYS A 675 -19.35 7.77 17.87
C LYS A 675 -20.23 6.58 17.56
N ILE A 676 -20.00 5.46 18.22
CA ILE A 676 -20.82 4.25 18.12
C ILE A 676 -21.05 3.65 19.50
N GLU A 677 -22.04 2.78 19.62
CA GLU A 677 -22.21 1.96 20.81
C GLU A 677 -21.53 0.61 20.62
N LYS A 678 -21.00 0.03 21.70
CA LYS A 678 -20.35 -1.28 21.66
C LYS A 678 -21.28 -2.38 21.13
N GLY A 679 -22.58 -2.29 21.41
CA GLY A 679 -23.57 -3.25 20.93
C GLY A 679 -23.61 -3.37 19.41
N TYR A 680 -23.42 -2.27 18.69
CA TYR A 680 -23.43 -2.25 17.22
C TYR A 680 -22.29 -3.06 16.60
N LEU A 681 -21.16 -3.20 17.31
CA LEU A 681 -20.07 -4.07 16.88
C LEU A 681 -20.44 -5.55 17.05
N LEU A 682 -21.16 -5.89 18.12
CA LEU A 682 -21.56 -7.28 18.42
C LEU A 682 -22.67 -7.77 17.49
N ASP A 683 -23.63 -6.91 17.17
CA ASP A 683 -24.75 -7.19 16.23
C ASP A 683 -24.28 -7.61 14.83
N HIS A 684 -23.06 -7.20 14.44
CA HIS A 684 -22.51 -7.43 13.10
C HIS A 684 -21.34 -8.41 13.10
N CYS A 685 -20.86 -8.84 14.28
CA CYS A 685 -19.93 -9.96 14.43
C CYS A 685 -20.64 -11.32 14.53
N HIS A 686 -21.98 -11.32 14.63
CA HIS A 686 -22.81 -12.52 14.52
C HIS A 686 -23.62 -12.44 13.23
N GLY A 687 -23.26 -13.23 12.22
CA GLY A 687 -24.17 -13.52 11.13
C GLY A 687 -25.45 -14.16 11.67
N ASP A 688 -26.56 -14.01 10.96
CA ASP A 688 -27.91 -14.46 11.33
C ASP A 688 -28.08 -16.00 11.41
N ASP A 689 -26.98 -16.74 11.54
CA ASP A 689 -26.92 -18.14 11.96
C ASP A 689 -26.01 -18.17 13.19
N GLY A 690 -26.53 -18.61 14.33
CA GLY A 690 -25.90 -18.56 15.66
C GLY A 690 -24.63 -19.40 15.82
N HIS A 691 -23.61 -19.15 15.00
CA HIS A 691 -22.26 -19.61 15.16
C HIS A 691 -21.39 -18.44 15.62
N ASP A 692 -20.84 -18.60 16.81
CA ASP A 692 -19.86 -17.71 17.42
C ASP A 692 -18.55 -17.74 16.59
N HIS A 693 -18.42 -16.82 15.64
CA HIS A 693 -17.24 -16.69 14.79
C HIS A 693 -16.10 -15.88 15.43
N SER A 694 -16.16 -15.60 16.74
CA SER A 694 -15.06 -14.93 17.46
C SER A 694 -13.81 -15.80 17.62
N ASN A 695 -13.85 -17.06 17.18
CA ASN A 695 -12.72 -17.99 17.21
C ASN A 695 -12.24 -18.48 15.83
N ASP A 696 -12.85 -18.10 14.71
CA ASP A 696 -12.66 -18.84 13.46
C ASP A 696 -11.46 -18.41 12.62
N ILE A 697 -10.29 -18.82 13.10
CA ILE A 697 -9.21 -19.32 12.25
C ILE A 697 -9.55 -20.78 11.99
N THR A 698 -9.66 -21.19 10.71
CA THR A 698 -9.81 -22.57 10.18
C THR A 698 -9.86 -23.69 11.24
N PRO A 699 -10.87 -24.58 11.31
CA PRO A 699 -10.97 -25.61 12.36
C PRO A 699 -9.72 -26.51 12.53
N ALA A 700 -8.88 -26.63 11.50
CA ALA A 700 -7.60 -27.31 11.56
C ALA A 700 -6.50 -26.54 12.33
N LEU A 701 -6.53 -25.21 12.32
CA LEU A 701 -5.57 -24.30 12.96
C LEU A 701 -5.94 -23.94 14.41
N GLN A 702 -7.22 -23.89 14.76
CA GLN A 702 -7.69 -23.62 16.14
C GLN A 702 -7.10 -24.56 17.20
N SER A 703 -6.75 -25.79 16.81
CA SER A 703 -6.18 -26.76 17.72
C SER A 703 -4.65 -26.74 17.75
N LEU A 704 -3.95 -26.11 16.81
CA LEU A 704 -2.48 -26.16 16.77
C LEU A 704 -1.89 -25.25 17.85
N LEU A 705 -1.04 -25.81 18.71
CA LEU A 705 -0.30 -25.06 19.74
C LEU A 705 0.93 -24.34 19.19
N TYR A 706 1.07 -24.23 17.86
CA TYR A 706 2.25 -23.72 17.18
C TYR A 706 2.68 -22.32 17.66
N SER A 707 1.74 -21.37 17.76
CA SER A 707 2.03 -20.01 18.25
C SER A 707 2.35 -19.94 19.74
N GLN A 708 2.21 -21.06 20.46
CA GLN A 708 2.46 -21.17 21.89
C GLN A 708 3.78 -21.89 22.18
N ILE A 709 4.58 -22.27 21.19
CA ILE A 709 5.89 -22.90 21.39
C ILE A 709 6.97 -21.81 21.50
N GLN A 710 7.86 -21.93 22.48
CA GLN A 710 9.03 -21.07 22.60
C GLN A 710 10.17 -21.63 21.73
N PHE A 711 10.12 -21.34 20.43
CA PHE A 711 11.02 -21.94 19.44
C PHE A 711 12.51 -21.68 19.66
N ASP A 712 12.88 -20.56 20.29
CA ASP A 712 14.27 -20.23 20.60
C ASP A 712 14.80 -20.94 21.86
N SER A 713 13.92 -21.62 22.60
CA SER A 713 14.25 -22.35 23.83
C SER A 713 14.14 -23.86 23.67
N ILE A 714 13.96 -24.36 22.44
CA ILE A 714 13.99 -25.78 22.13
C ILE A 714 15.43 -26.28 22.24
N VAL A 715 15.63 -27.36 22.97
CA VAL A 715 16.94 -28.02 23.11
C VAL A 715 16.82 -29.43 22.57
N THR A 716 17.68 -29.81 21.64
CA THR A 716 17.73 -31.16 21.07
C THR A 716 19.11 -31.75 21.31
N LEU A 717 19.17 -32.95 21.87
CA LEU A 717 20.40 -33.70 22.08
C LEU A 717 20.55 -34.76 21.00
N ASN A 718 21.80 -35.02 20.61
CA ASN A 718 22.21 -35.95 19.54
C ASN A 718 21.71 -35.55 18.13
N GLU A 719 21.59 -34.25 17.81
CA GLU A 719 21.28 -33.80 16.44
C GLU A 719 22.55 -33.60 15.59
N THR A 720 22.59 -34.12 14.37
CA THR A 720 23.74 -33.99 13.44
C THR A 720 23.98 -32.54 13.01
N ILE A 721 22.89 -31.80 12.77
CA ILE A 721 22.93 -30.40 12.37
C ILE A 721 22.43 -29.56 13.55
N PRO A 722 23.21 -28.57 14.05
CA PRO A 722 22.78 -27.73 15.15
C PRO A 722 21.46 -27.00 14.86
N ASN A 723 20.54 -27.04 15.82
CA ASN A 723 19.17 -26.49 15.75
C ASN A 723 18.24 -27.15 14.72
N ALA A 724 18.58 -28.33 14.18
CA ALA A 724 17.68 -29.07 13.29
C ALA A 724 16.37 -29.44 13.99
N GLY A 725 16.43 -29.80 15.27
CA GLY A 725 15.24 -30.10 16.06
C GLY A 725 14.30 -28.89 16.21
N ALA A 726 14.85 -27.70 16.44
CA ALA A 726 14.07 -26.47 16.44
C ALA A 726 13.52 -26.16 15.04
N ALA A 727 14.28 -26.44 13.97
CA ALA A 727 13.89 -26.19 12.59
C ALA A 727 12.69 -27.05 12.15
N ILE A 728 12.63 -28.33 12.53
CA ILE A 728 11.49 -29.21 12.19
C ILE A 728 10.21 -28.83 12.95
N VAL A 729 10.34 -28.26 14.16
CA VAL A 729 9.20 -27.76 14.95
C VAL A 729 8.71 -26.40 14.43
N ARG A 730 9.60 -25.58 13.84
CA ARG A 730 9.30 -24.29 13.18
C ARG A 730 8.67 -24.42 11.79
N LYS A 731 8.56 -25.63 11.24
CA LYS A 731 7.82 -25.81 9.98
C LYS A 731 6.36 -25.43 10.20
N THR A 732 5.84 -24.59 9.33
CA THR A 732 4.41 -24.27 9.35
C THR A 732 3.59 -25.49 8.91
N TRP A 733 2.28 -25.47 9.16
CA TRP A 733 1.39 -26.54 8.68
C TRP A 733 1.45 -26.73 7.15
N ALA A 734 1.79 -25.68 6.38
CA ALA A 734 1.97 -25.78 4.93
C ALA A 734 3.27 -26.51 4.54
N GLU A 735 4.30 -26.45 5.38
CA GLU A 735 5.64 -27.01 5.15
C GLU A 735 5.82 -28.39 5.81
N ARG A 736 4.82 -28.88 6.55
CA ARG A 736 4.90 -30.11 7.35
C ARG A 736 5.28 -31.37 6.59
N LEU A 737 5.01 -31.42 5.27
CA LEU A 737 5.34 -32.54 4.37
C LEU A 737 6.58 -32.27 3.52
N ASN A 738 7.24 -31.13 3.70
CA ASN A 738 8.53 -30.88 3.06
C ASN A 738 9.58 -31.72 3.80
N ASP A 739 10.40 -32.48 3.08
CA ASP A 739 11.43 -33.33 3.71
C ASP A 739 12.59 -32.48 4.27
N GLN A 740 12.71 -31.20 3.91
CA GLN A 740 13.75 -30.31 4.42
C GLN A 740 13.16 -29.08 5.13
N PRO A 741 13.72 -28.62 6.28
CA PRO A 741 14.82 -29.23 7.05
C PRO A 741 14.43 -30.57 7.69
N GLU A 742 15.37 -31.51 7.85
CA GLU A 742 15.17 -32.79 8.54
C GLU A 742 16.01 -32.82 9.83
N LEU A 743 15.48 -33.41 10.90
CA LEU A 743 16.27 -33.75 12.08
C LEU A 743 16.82 -35.16 11.89
N GLU A 744 18.14 -35.29 11.94
CA GLU A 744 18.86 -36.56 11.91
C GLU A 744 19.70 -36.69 13.19
N SER A 745 19.80 -37.92 13.72
CA SER A 745 20.65 -38.19 14.87
C SER A 745 22.12 -38.39 14.50
N ASP A 746 23.04 -37.96 15.37
CA ASP A 746 24.48 -37.90 15.06
C ASP A 746 25.24 -39.21 15.35
N ALA A 747 25.06 -39.75 16.56
CA ALA A 747 25.89 -40.87 17.04
C ALA A 747 25.19 -42.23 17.07
N ASP A 748 23.89 -42.24 17.37
CA ASP A 748 23.06 -43.44 17.49
C ASP A 748 21.60 -43.10 17.19
N GLU A 749 20.71 -44.09 17.26
CA GLU A 749 19.29 -43.95 16.95
C GLU A 749 18.49 -43.12 17.97
N GLN A 750 19.10 -42.70 19.08
CA GLN A 750 18.39 -42.01 20.16
C GLN A 750 18.35 -40.50 19.95
N LEU A 751 17.17 -39.90 20.11
CA LEU A 751 17.01 -38.43 20.09
C LEU A 751 16.25 -37.97 21.32
N LEU A 752 16.70 -36.88 21.93
CA LEU A 752 16.01 -36.25 23.05
C LEU A 752 15.73 -34.78 22.74
N MET A 753 14.46 -34.39 22.73
CA MET A 753 14.04 -33.02 22.39
C MET A 753 13.17 -32.43 23.50
N TYR A 754 13.61 -31.32 24.07
CA TYR A 754 12.89 -30.50 25.03
C TYR A 754 12.16 -29.35 24.32
N ILE A 755 10.83 -29.28 24.46
CA ILE A 755 9.97 -28.29 23.80
C ILE A 755 9.16 -27.50 24.85
N PRO A 756 9.53 -26.26 25.16
CA PRO A 756 8.78 -25.39 26.05
C PRO A 756 7.63 -24.64 25.36
N PHE A 757 6.58 -24.37 26.12
CA PHE A 757 5.45 -23.52 25.71
C PHE A 757 5.50 -22.15 26.40
N THR A 758 4.88 -21.14 25.79
CA THR A 758 4.76 -19.75 26.28
C THR A 758 3.87 -19.63 27.52
N GLY A 759 3.08 -20.65 27.84
CA GLY A 759 2.20 -20.71 28.99
C GLY A 759 1.64 -22.12 29.19
N GLN A 760 0.65 -22.27 30.07
CA GLN A 760 0.02 -23.57 30.31
C GLN A 760 -0.87 -23.97 29.14
N VAL A 761 -0.71 -25.20 28.65
CA VAL A 761 -1.51 -25.79 27.58
C VAL A 761 -2.14 -27.10 28.02
N LYS A 762 -3.29 -27.44 27.42
CA LYS A 762 -3.85 -28.79 27.40
C LYS A 762 -3.46 -29.43 26.09
N VAL A 763 -2.63 -30.47 26.11
CA VAL A 763 -2.20 -31.14 24.88
C VAL A 763 -3.14 -32.30 24.58
N HIS A 764 -3.75 -32.27 23.40
CA HIS A 764 -4.69 -33.28 22.91
C HIS A 764 -4.00 -34.33 22.06
N SER A 765 -3.05 -33.93 21.22
CA SER A 765 -2.29 -34.87 20.38
C SER A 765 -0.92 -34.32 19.98
N LEU A 766 -0.01 -35.24 19.67
CA LEU A 766 1.27 -35.00 19.04
C LEU A 766 1.14 -35.27 17.54
N LEU A 767 1.66 -34.37 16.73
CA LEU A 767 1.71 -34.47 15.28
C LEU A 767 3.13 -34.79 14.86
N ILE A 768 3.33 -35.85 14.08
CA ILE A 768 4.66 -36.22 13.60
C ILE A 768 4.62 -36.62 12.13
N TYR A 769 5.57 -36.13 11.34
CA TYR A 769 5.83 -36.63 10.00
C TYR A 769 7.30 -36.97 9.83
N THR A 770 7.53 -38.08 9.14
CA THR A 770 8.83 -38.67 8.83
C THR A 770 8.79 -39.17 7.39
N ALA A 771 9.88 -39.02 6.65
CA ALA A 771 9.99 -39.57 5.30
C ALA A 771 9.83 -41.11 5.34
N PRO A 772 9.38 -41.78 4.25
CA PRO A 772 9.17 -43.23 4.20
C PRO A 772 10.49 -44.00 4.11
N THR A 773 11.28 -43.95 5.18
CA THR A 773 12.61 -44.59 5.31
C THR A 773 12.68 -45.49 6.55
N PRO A 774 13.58 -46.49 6.58
CA PRO A 774 13.79 -47.33 7.76
C PRO A 774 14.27 -46.54 9.00
N ALA A 775 15.00 -45.42 8.81
CA ALA A 775 15.39 -44.46 9.85
C ALA A 775 14.21 -43.74 10.54
N ALA A 776 12.97 -43.95 10.12
CA ALA A 776 11.83 -43.35 10.81
C ALA A 776 11.69 -43.88 12.25
N PRO A 777 11.39 -43.03 13.24
CA PRO A 777 11.24 -43.43 14.64
C PRO A 777 10.09 -44.42 14.82
N LYS A 778 10.30 -45.40 15.70
CA LYS A 778 9.34 -46.49 16.00
C LYS A 778 8.64 -46.29 17.33
N THR A 779 9.39 -45.90 18.36
CA THR A 779 8.87 -45.70 19.71
C THR A 779 9.23 -44.32 20.25
N LEU A 780 8.28 -43.72 20.96
CA LEU A 780 8.40 -42.39 21.54
C LEU A 780 7.92 -42.38 23.00
N LYS A 781 8.82 -42.01 23.91
CA LYS A 781 8.50 -41.76 25.33
C LYS A 781 8.31 -40.26 25.53
N LEU A 782 7.20 -39.87 26.16
CA LEU A 782 6.82 -38.47 26.39
C LEU A 782 6.86 -38.14 27.88
N PHE A 783 7.55 -37.05 28.24
CA PHE A 783 7.65 -36.56 29.61
C PHE A 783 7.07 -35.15 29.72
N LYS A 784 6.21 -34.94 30.72
CA LYS A 784 5.58 -33.65 30.97
C LYS A 784 6.41 -32.81 31.93
N ASN A 785 6.68 -31.55 31.56
CA ASN A 785 7.29 -30.52 32.40
C ASN A 785 8.65 -30.92 33.01
N ARG A 786 9.53 -31.54 32.21
CA ARG A 786 10.83 -32.09 32.65
C ARG A 786 11.95 -31.63 31.71
N ASP A 787 12.77 -30.68 32.14
CA ASP A 787 13.96 -30.21 31.42
C ASP A 787 15.27 -30.86 31.92
N ASP A 788 15.18 -31.70 32.96
CA ASP A 788 16.30 -32.31 33.67
C ASP A 788 16.67 -33.73 33.17
N LEU A 789 16.24 -34.08 31.96
CA LEU A 789 16.41 -35.42 31.39
C LEU A 789 17.65 -35.52 30.49
N ASP A 790 18.35 -36.65 30.61
CA ASP A 790 19.38 -37.13 29.69
C ASP A 790 19.01 -38.54 29.16
N PHE A 791 19.82 -39.11 28.26
CA PHE A 791 19.50 -40.40 27.63
C PHE A 791 19.39 -41.58 28.62
N ALA A 792 20.23 -41.59 29.67
CA ALA A 792 20.21 -42.64 30.69
C ALA A 792 18.94 -42.55 31.55
N THR A 793 18.64 -41.36 32.06
CA THR A 793 17.46 -41.11 32.89
C THR A 793 16.16 -41.24 32.08
N ALA A 794 16.12 -40.81 30.83
CA ALA A 794 14.95 -40.96 29.96
C ALA A 794 14.66 -42.43 29.59
N SER A 795 15.69 -43.29 29.57
CA SER A 795 15.54 -44.72 29.32
C SER A 795 14.95 -45.48 30.50
N GLU A 796 15.39 -45.14 31.73
CA GLU A 796 14.98 -45.82 32.97
C GLU A 796 13.69 -45.29 33.58
N LEU A 797 13.42 -43.98 33.45
CA LEU A 797 12.26 -43.36 34.06
C LEU A 797 10.96 -43.74 33.35
N LYS A 798 9.91 -43.94 34.15
CA LYS A 798 8.56 -44.18 33.62
C LYS A 798 8.04 -42.91 32.93
N PRO A 799 7.74 -42.94 31.61
CA PRO A 799 7.24 -41.78 30.91
C PRO A 799 5.81 -41.42 31.33
N THR A 800 5.41 -40.18 31.06
CA THR A 800 4.02 -39.74 31.25
C THR A 800 3.10 -40.52 30.31
N GLN A 801 3.55 -40.73 29.06
CA GLN A 801 2.89 -41.59 28.09
C GLN A 801 3.93 -42.13 27.09
N SER A 802 3.81 -43.39 26.68
CA SER A 802 4.56 -43.96 25.55
C SER A 802 3.64 -44.08 24.34
N VAL A 803 4.19 -43.82 23.15
CA VAL A 803 3.48 -43.88 21.88
C VAL A 803 4.31 -44.67 20.87
N GLU A 804 3.66 -45.57 20.14
CA GLU A 804 4.25 -46.24 18.97
C GLU A 804 3.91 -45.44 17.71
N ILE A 805 4.92 -45.15 16.89
CA ILE A 805 4.78 -44.37 15.66
C ILE A 805 4.65 -45.36 14.50
N PRO A 806 3.55 -45.32 13.72
CA PRO A 806 3.38 -46.22 12.57
C PRO A 806 4.50 -46.03 11.53
N GLN A 807 4.93 -47.12 10.89
CA GLN A 807 5.95 -47.06 9.84
C GLN A 807 5.45 -46.20 8.65
N PRO A 808 6.18 -45.14 8.24
CA PRO A 808 5.77 -44.26 7.14
C PRO A 808 5.79 -44.99 5.79
N VAL A 809 4.72 -44.81 5.02
CA VAL A 809 4.58 -45.30 3.64
C VAL A 809 4.60 -44.13 2.66
N PRO A 810 5.04 -44.32 1.40
CA PRO A 810 5.04 -43.25 0.40
C PRO A 810 3.66 -42.60 0.25
N GLY A 811 3.61 -41.26 0.40
CA GLY A 811 2.36 -40.49 0.35
C GLY A 811 1.58 -40.42 1.67
N ALA A 812 2.13 -40.90 2.79
CA ALA A 812 1.55 -40.70 4.11
C ALA A 812 1.53 -39.21 4.50
N ASP A 813 0.40 -38.76 5.06
CA ASP A 813 0.29 -37.44 5.71
C ASP A 813 0.84 -37.51 7.14
N VAL A 814 0.81 -36.39 7.86
CA VAL A 814 1.23 -36.30 9.27
C VAL A 814 0.41 -37.25 10.15
N TYR A 815 1.10 -38.04 10.99
CA TYR A 815 0.48 -38.88 12.00
C TYR A 815 -0.04 -38.03 13.16
N ASP A 816 -1.33 -38.16 13.46
CA ASP A 816 -1.99 -37.54 14.61
C ASP A 816 -2.07 -38.56 15.75
N LEU A 817 -1.16 -38.42 16.72
CA LEU A 817 -0.97 -39.35 17.82
C LEU A 817 -1.70 -38.84 19.08
N PRO A 818 -2.86 -39.42 19.45
CA PRO A 818 -3.69 -38.90 20.53
C PRO A 818 -3.01 -39.08 21.90
N LEU A 819 -3.04 -38.02 22.71
CA LEU A 819 -2.52 -38.03 24.07
C LEU A 819 -3.65 -38.09 25.10
N ASN A 820 -3.38 -38.70 26.25
CA ASN A 820 -4.36 -38.80 27.33
C ASN A 820 -4.60 -37.42 27.97
N ARG A 821 -5.72 -36.79 27.62
CA ARG A 821 -6.08 -35.42 28.04
C ARG A 821 -6.06 -35.21 29.56
N ALA A 822 -6.28 -36.26 30.36
CA ALA A 822 -6.21 -36.16 31.83
C ALA A 822 -4.76 -36.00 32.33
N GLN A 823 -3.79 -36.64 31.66
CA GLN A 823 -2.37 -36.56 32.01
C GLN A 823 -1.74 -35.26 31.48
N TRP A 824 -2.19 -34.79 30.32
CA TRP A 824 -1.59 -33.68 29.56
C TRP A 824 -2.30 -32.32 29.71
N ASN A 825 -2.93 -32.06 30.87
CA ASN A 825 -3.49 -30.75 31.23
C ASN A 825 -2.47 -29.91 32.02
N ALA A 826 -2.48 -28.58 31.88
CA ALA A 826 -1.53 -27.67 32.55
C ALA A 826 -0.05 -28.01 32.26
N THR A 827 0.23 -28.37 31.01
CA THR A 827 1.58 -28.65 30.50
C THR A 827 2.27 -27.34 30.16
N THR A 828 3.50 -27.14 30.59
CA THR A 828 4.36 -25.99 30.30
C THR A 828 5.53 -26.36 29.39
N SER A 829 5.92 -27.64 29.36
CA SER A 829 6.89 -28.18 28.40
C SER A 829 6.68 -29.68 28.18
N ILE A 830 7.14 -30.19 27.04
CA ILE A 830 7.16 -31.62 26.70
C ILE A 830 8.56 -32.02 26.28
N THR A 831 9.04 -33.13 26.83
CA THR A 831 10.28 -33.78 26.40
C THR A 831 9.97 -35.05 25.64
N LEU A 832 10.44 -35.10 24.41
CA LEU A 832 10.29 -36.20 23.46
C LEU A 832 11.57 -37.04 23.49
N PHE A 833 11.45 -38.32 23.83
CA PHE A 833 12.56 -39.27 23.77
C PHE A 833 12.28 -40.37 22.75
N PHE A 834 12.98 -40.33 21.62
CA PHE A 834 12.95 -41.35 20.57
C PHE A 834 13.97 -42.43 20.92
N GLU A 835 13.50 -43.65 21.15
CA GLU A 835 14.34 -44.74 21.67
C GLU A 835 14.95 -45.62 20.56
N GLY A 836 14.31 -45.65 19.39
CA GLY A 836 14.81 -46.38 18.22
C GLY A 836 13.94 -46.19 16.98
N ASN A 837 14.40 -46.74 15.86
CA ASN A 837 13.78 -46.58 14.54
C ASN A 837 13.23 -47.90 13.97
N TRP A 838 12.69 -47.85 12.75
CA TRP A 838 12.13 -49.00 12.03
C TRP A 838 13.16 -49.82 11.24
N SER A 839 14.46 -49.53 11.38
CA SER A 839 15.53 -50.23 10.64
C SER A 839 15.87 -51.62 11.21
N ASP A 840 15.33 -51.94 12.39
CA ASP A 840 15.64 -53.12 13.19
C ASP A 840 17.17 -53.30 13.40
N GLY A 841 17.89 -52.18 13.59
CA GLY A 841 19.34 -52.13 13.86
C GLY A 841 20.25 -52.11 12.63
N ASN A 842 19.71 -51.83 11.43
CA ASN A 842 20.49 -51.71 10.20
C ASN A 842 20.88 -50.27 9.85
N GLU A 843 20.14 -49.27 10.36
CA GLU A 843 20.47 -47.85 10.25
C GLU A 843 20.69 -47.29 11.64
N ASP A 844 21.90 -46.80 11.91
CA ASP A 844 22.32 -46.28 13.22
C ASP A 844 21.78 -44.86 13.51
N VAL A 845 20.89 -44.32 12.66
CA VAL A 845 20.38 -42.95 12.75
C VAL A 845 18.85 -42.89 12.69
N THR A 846 18.25 -41.96 13.42
CA THR A 846 16.82 -41.68 13.42
C THR A 846 16.56 -40.36 12.72
N LYS A 847 15.58 -40.33 11.80
CA LYS A 847 15.21 -39.15 11.02
C LYS A 847 13.77 -38.72 11.28
N VAL A 848 13.57 -37.42 11.55
CA VAL A 848 12.26 -36.81 11.83
C VAL A 848 12.07 -35.55 10.98
N GLY A 849 10.97 -35.50 10.22
CA GLY A 849 10.69 -34.40 9.29
C GLY A 849 9.86 -33.27 9.90
N TYR A 850 8.96 -33.56 10.84
CA TYR A 850 8.06 -32.57 11.42
C TYR A 850 7.58 -33.01 12.80
N VAL A 851 7.49 -32.06 13.73
CA VAL A 851 6.87 -32.23 15.04
C VAL A 851 5.95 -31.04 15.32
N GLY A 852 4.69 -31.32 15.68
CA GLY A 852 3.71 -30.32 16.06
C GLY A 852 2.79 -30.82 17.17
N PHE A 853 1.94 -29.96 17.71
CA PHE A 853 1.03 -30.32 18.79
C PHE A 853 -0.36 -29.76 18.55
N LYS A 854 -1.40 -30.56 18.85
CA LYS A 854 -2.77 -30.05 18.99
C LYS A 854 -3.17 -29.96 20.45
N GLY A 855 -3.94 -28.95 20.81
CA GLY A 855 -4.32 -28.67 22.18
C GLY A 855 -5.11 -27.38 22.33
N GLN A 856 -5.20 -26.91 23.57
CA GLN A 856 -5.83 -25.66 23.95
C GLN A 856 -4.88 -24.85 24.84
N PHE A 857 -4.64 -23.59 24.49
CA PHE A 857 -3.94 -22.68 25.39
C PHE A 857 -4.83 -22.31 26.58
N MET A 858 -4.27 -22.41 27.78
CA MET A 858 -4.95 -22.04 29.02
C MET A 858 -4.40 -20.68 29.44
N ALA A 859 -5.15 -19.61 29.17
CA ALA A 859 -4.80 -18.29 29.68
C ALA A 859 -4.63 -18.35 31.20
N LEU A 860 -3.51 -17.82 31.71
CA LEU A 860 -3.25 -17.70 33.14
C LEU A 860 -4.32 -16.78 33.77
N ASN A 861 -5.42 -17.35 34.25
CA ASN A 861 -6.38 -16.65 35.11
C ASN A 861 -5.80 -16.52 36.53
N ARG A 862 -4.67 -15.83 36.68
CA ARG A 862 -4.19 -15.29 37.96
C ARG A 862 -3.39 -14.03 37.69
N GLU A 863 -3.89 -12.90 38.18
CA GLU A 863 -3.06 -11.72 38.44
C GLU A 863 -1.90 -12.16 39.35
N PRO A 864 -0.65 -11.73 39.08
CA PRO A 864 0.42 -11.92 40.04
C PRO A 864 0.09 -11.07 41.28
N ILE A 865 -0.35 -11.72 42.36
CA ILE A 865 -0.29 -11.09 43.68
C ILE A 865 1.19 -11.07 44.05
N SER A 866 1.83 -9.92 43.92
CA SER A 866 3.14 -9.69 44.49
C SER A 866 3.02 -9.70 46.02
N PHE A 867 3.30 -10.84 46.64
CA PHE A 867 3.61 -10.85 48.07
C PHE A 867 5.10 -10.54 48.22
N LEU A 868 5.41 -9.34 48.71
CA LEU A 868 6.74 -9.03 49.21
C LEU A 868 6.88 -9.72 50.57
N TYR A 869 7.70 -10.77 50.65
CA TYR A 869 8.18 -11.25 51.95
C TYR A 869 9.26 -10.26 52.44
N GLU A 870 8.87 -9.29 53.26
CA GLU A 870 9.84 -8.66 54.16
C GLU A 870 10.08 -9.64 55.32
N ALA A 871 10.99 -10.58 55.10
CA ALA A 871 11.62 -11.29 56.21
C ALA A 871 12.60 -10.34 56.91
N ALA A 872 12.07 -9.39 57.69
CA ALA A 872 12.86 -8.79 58.75
C ALA A 872 13.04 -9.87 59.81
N ALA A 873 14.28 -10.33 59.99
CA ALA A 873 14.61 -11.27 61.07
C ALA A 873 14.18 -10.65 62.41
N ASN A 874 13.29 -11.33 63.13
CA ASN A 874 12.93 -10.95 64.49
C ASN A 874 14.05 -11.44 65.42
N PRO A 875 14.84 -10.55 66.08
CA PRO A 875 15.99 -10.96 66.88
C PRO A 875 15.63 -11.84 68.09
N SER A 876 14.35 -11.97 68.43
CA SER A 876 13.85 -12.87 69.47
C SER A 876 13.80 -14.34 69.06
N ASP A 877 13.84 -14.65 67.76
CA ASP A 877 13.66 -16.01 67.23
C ASP A 877 15.00 -16.74 67.00
N HIS A 878 16.12 -16.09 67.32
CA HIS A 878 17.46 -16.67 67.22
C HIS A 878 17.97 -17.13 68.59
N VAL A 879 18.05 -18.44 68.79
CA VAL A 879 18.81 -19.03 69.89
C VAL A 879 20.30 -18.85 69.59
N ALA A 880 21.01 -18.09 70.41
CA ALA A 880 22.46 -17.96 70.31
C ALA A 880 23.12 -19.33 70.50
N ILE A 881 23.78 -19.85 69.45
CA ILE A 881 24.66 -21.00 69.59
C ILE A 881 25.91 -20.53 70.33
N GLN A 882 26.07 -20.96 71.58
CA GLN A 882 27.31 -20.73 72.32
C GLN A 882 28.48 -21.41 71.59
N GLY A 883 29.46 -20.62 71.14
CA GLY A 883 30.73 -21.15 70.64
C GLY A 883 31.24 -20.59 69.30
N VAL A 884 30.48 -19.77 68.57
CA VAL A 884 30.96 -19.21 67.29
C VAL A 884 31.37 -17.75 67.47
N THR A 885 32.64 -17.53 67.82
CA THR A 885 33.27 -16.21 67.75
C THR A 885 34.01 -16.04 66.43
N GLY A 886 33.50 -15.12 65.60
CA GLY A 886 34.28 -14.40 64.59
C GLY A 886 34.47 -15.10 63.25
N VAL A 887 33.62 -14.75 62.27
CA VAL A 887 34.07 -14.57 60.88
C VAL A 887 33.26 -13.43 60.25
N GLY A 888 33.77 -12.22 60.34
CA GLY A 888 33.48 -11.17 59.37
C GLY A 888 34.47 -11.30 58.22
N GLY A 889 33.99 -11.56 57.01
CA GLY A 889 34.85 -11.65 55.82
C GLY A 889 34.03 -11.85 54.54
N ARG A 890 34.06 -10.83 53.67
CA ARG A 890 33.41 -10.78 52.36
C ARG A 890 33.78 -11.97 51.47
N ILE A 891 32.79 -12.49 50.73
CA ILE A 891 33.01 -13.18 49.45
C ILE A 891 32.38 -12.29 48.37
N MET A 892 33.19 -11.81 47.42
CA MET A 892 32.70 -11.11 46.23
C MET A 892 32.36 -12.13 45.13
N PRO A 893 31.27 -11.93 44.37
CA PRO A 893 31.04 -12.60 43.10
C PRO A 893 31.68 -11.78 41.96
N GLY A 894 32.37 -12.43 41.02
CA GLY A 894 32.73 -11.80 39.73
C GLY A 894 31.66 -12.18 38.70
N GLN A 895 30.93 -11.27 38.07
CA GLN A 895 30.79 -9.81 38.20
C GLN A 895 29.32 -9.45 38.37
#